data_AF-A0A1E4HKF2-F1
#
_entry.id   AF-A0A1E4HKF2-F1
#
_cell.length_a   1.000
_cell.length_b   1.000
_cell.length_c   1.000
_cell.angle_alpha   90.00
_cell.angle_beta   90.00
_cell.angle_gamma   90.00
#
_symmetry.space_group_name_H-M   'P 1'
#
loop_
_entity.id
_entity.type
_entity.pdbx_description
1 polymer ?
#
loop_
_entity_poly.entity_id
_entity_poly.type
_entity_poly.pdbx_seq_one_letter_code
_entity_poly.pdbx_strand_id
1 'polypeptide(L)'
;MTWQRFIVEFGTGIPTHYLAAIVEQPASAVCKARAGAAIGSAHGTTRRAAAPAFVDLFTRWRGRAPQASDWPSPLRYGHGGYQWLPPEDELLASLVGRLSKPEIAQILTARLRQVTGNAMASRDPEAVQIRINKLGMQATDVVGGITVQQAGDEIGSLEIIRNAVRTGALATHRVGRLIVIPHDAWQRWKATRDIAPPGYIHLASLREPLGISSDSKLPEFAAAGYIPTAIRCNPARPGVHTGRFGTWYIDPKVGRQLIADRRAGRPMPWHGKPLLGNLKHSHARWVARQHPTTCATCQAIWGAAGAPQTFADYCARYPSLAHGAKRHLTMPWKPGLKPAEVAQQAQRSYQQVIDAIQSGALRASKDGRSYRITQTDATRWIARRCASGHGKGSWISIPTAGRWYDFSRQEVEQFIADGRVNARRHNGKRLVMRQQLAELRQDIGYTEAQAAAKVGVTVPALRELLQGVHWRQPGLIPLATVQAVIKRAHSQHGCTIAEAAAALPRPEAWVRDRIKDGTIRVTRARWDRRRLYITAPMFERLKAAAQHDVAPKPELPSTWINLAASARLAGVSATTVNAWRLAGDVRTRPATKGIGARFARVSIMARARRYWKTCRYHRAPPPEWLRAELAGTNGERKCR
;
A
#
# COMPACT_ATOMS: atom_id res chain seq x y z
N MET A 1 -14.74 29.99 -76.81
CA MET A 1 -14.18 31.23 -76.25
C MET A 1 -12.81 31.46 -76.86
N THR A 2 -12.48 32.66 -77.36
CA THR A 2 -11.12 32.93 -77.90
C THR A 2 -10.11 33.09 -76.76
N TRP A 3 -8.84 32.75 -76.99
CA TRP A 3 -7.80 32.86 -75.96
C TRP A 3 -7.58 34.31 -75.51
N GLN A 4 -7.74 35.30 -76.41
CA GLN A 4 -7.66 36.72 -76.07
C GLN A 4 -8.75 37.10 -75.06
N ARG A 5 -10.00 36.69 -75.30
CA ARG A 5 -11.12 36.94 -74.40
C ARG A 5 -10.94 36.23 -73.06
N PHE A 6 -10.41 35.00 -73.08
CA PHE A 6 -10.12 34.23 -71.87
C PHE A 6 -9.07 34.92 -70.97
N ILE A 7 -8.00 35.44 -71.55
CA ILE A 7 -6.96 36.15 -70.81
C ILE A 7 -7.48 37.45 -70.19
N VAL A 8 -8.34 38.18 -70.90
CA VAL A 8 -8.93 39.42 -70.39
C VAL A 8 -9.92 39.14 -69.26
N GLU A 9 -10.74 38.11 -69.39
CA GLU A 9 -11.79 37.78 -68.43
C GLU A 9 -11.25 37.12 -67.15
N PHE A 10 -10.23 36.25 -67.26
CA PHE A 10 -9.74 35.44 -66.14
C PHE A 10 -8.26 35.59 -65.80
N GLY A 11 -7.46 36.26 -66.64
CA GLY A 11 -6.01 36.35 -66.48
C GLY A 11 -5.50 37.47 -65.56
N THR A 12 -6.39 38.24 -64.94
CA THR A 12 -6.02 39.36 -64.07
C THR A 12 -5.20 38.89 -62.87
N GLY A 13 -4.03 39.50 -62.66
CA GLY A 13 -3.10 39.17 -61.57
C GLY A 13 -2.14 38.01 -61.85
N ILE A 14 -2.20 37.37 -63.02
CA ILE A 14 -1.36 36.22 -63.36
C ILE A 14 -0.14 36.62 -64.18
N PRO A 15 1.05 36.04 -63.90
CA PRO A 15 2.24 36.29 -64.69
C PRO A 15 2.04 35.93 -66.17
N THR A 16 2.55 36.77 -67.08
CA THR A 16 2.39 36.58 -68.53
C THR A 16 2.90 35.22 -69.01
N HIS A 17 4.02 34.73 -68.49
CA HIS A 17 4.57 33.43 -68.88
C HIS A 17 3.67 32.24 -68.47
N TYR A 18 2.85 32.38 -67.42
CA TYR A 18 1.86 31.38 -67.01
C TYR A 18 0.68 31.38 -67.98
N LEU A 19 0.17 32.55 -68.34
CA LEU A 19 -0.91 32.69 -69.32
C LEU A 19 -0.48 32.19 -70.70
N ALA A 20 0.74 32.51 -71.11
CA ALA A 20 1.35 32.02 -72.34
C ALA A 20 1.39 30.49 -72.41
N ALA A 21 1.75 29.82 -71.30
CA ALA A 21 1.72 28.36 -71.21
C ALA A 21 0.30 27.81 -71.24
N ILE A 22 -0.67 28.42 -70.54
CA ILE A 22 -2.06 27.95 -70.52
C ILE A 22 -2.68 27.95 -71.92
N VAL A 23 -2.52 29.06 -72.66
CA VAL A 23 -3.14 29.24 -73.99
C VAL A 23 -2.25 28.80 -75.16
N GLU A 24 -1.03 28.30 -74.89
CA GLU A 24 -0.02 27.93 -75.89
C GLU A 24 0.23 29.04 -76.92
N GLN A 25 0.41 30.27 -76.43
CA GLN A 25 0.74 31.42 -77.29
C GLN A 25 2.06 32.05 -76.84
N PRO A 26 2.84 32.66 -77.76
CA PRO A 26 4.03 33.40 -77.38
C PRO A 26 3.73 34.48 -76.33
N ALA A 27 4.62 34.64 -75.34
CA ALA A 27 4.44 35.64 -74.28
C ALA A 27 4.25 37.07 -74.84
N SER A 28 4.86 37.38 -75.99
CA SER A 28 4.68 38.64 -76.71
C SER A 28 3.25 38.84 -77.22
N ALA A 29 2.57 37.78 -77.70
CA ALA A 29 1.18 37.82 -78.13
C ALA A 29 0.23 38.02 -76.94
N VAL A 30 0.50 37.35 -75.82
CA VAL A 30 -0.25 37.55 -74.56
C VAL A 30 -0.08 38.96 -74.01
N CYS A 31 1.13 39.52 -74.04
CA CYS A 31 1.37 40.91 -73.66
C CYS A 31 0.56 41.89 -74.53
N LYS A 32 0.53 41.69 -75.86
CA LYS A 32 -0.27 42.52 -76.78
C LYS A 32 -1.77 42.42 -76.49
N ALA A 33 -2.28 41.21 -76.24
CA ALA A 33 -3.69 41.00 -75.88
C ALA A 33 -4.07 41.70 -74.56
N ARG A 34 -3.18 41.69 -73.56
CA ARG A 34 -3.36 42.41 -72.29
C ARG A 34 -3.32 43.94 -72.48
N ALA A 35 -2.40 44.44 -73.31
CA ALA A 35 -2.28 45.86 -73.59
C ALA A 35 -3.50 46.39 -74.38
N GLY A 36 -4.00 45.64 -75.36
CA GLY A 36 -5.21 46.00 -76.12
C GLY A 36 -6.48 46.05 -75.26
N ALA A 37 -6.58 45.21 -74.23
CA ALA A 37 -7.70 45.22 -73.29
C ALA A 37 -7.63 46.36 -72.26
N ALA A 38 -6.43 46.84 -71.91
CA ALA A 38 -6.24 47.97 -71.01
C ALA A 38 -6.69 49.31 -71.62
N ILE A 39 -6.77 49.42 -72.95
CA ILE A 39 -7.16 50.64 -73.67
C ILE A 39 -8.70 50.75 -73.83
N GLY A 40 -9.45 49.64 -73.70
CA GLY A 40 -10.91 49.60 -73.89
C GLY A 40 -11.77 49.50 -72.62
N SER A 41 -11.18 49.47 -71.42
CA SER A 41 -11.89 49.18 -70.17
C SER A 41 -11.74 50.29 -69.15
N ALA A 42 -12.34 51.45 -69.42
CA ALA A 42 -12.59 52.47 -68.41
C ALA A 42 -14.03 52.30 -67.87
N HIS A 43 -14.35 51.21 -67.17
CA HIS A 43 -15.53 51.09 -66.28
C HIS A 43 -15.42 49.83 -65.41
N GLY A 44 -15.64 49.97 -64.10
CA GLY A 44 -16.03 48.85 -63.23
C GLY A 44 -14.94 48.28 -62.30
N THR A 45 -14.62 49.02 -61.24
CA THR A 45 -14.02 48.49 -60.01
C THR A 45 -14.91 47.41 -59.40
N THR A 46 -14.60 46.15 -59.67
CA THR A 46 -15.12 44.99 -58.91
C THR A 46 -14.03 44.46 -57.98
N ARG A 47 -14.45 44.12 -56.75
CA ARG A 47 -13.66 43.62 -55.61
C ARG A 47 -12.44 42.79 -56.05
N ARG A 48 -11.27 43.06 -55.46
CA ARG A 48 -10.07 42.21 -55.49
C ARG A 48 -10.41 40.81 -54.95
N ALA A 49 -10.94 39.94 -55.79
CA ALA A 49 -10.87 38.50 -55.60
C ALA A 49 -9.40 38.10 -55.67
N ALA A 50 -9.00 37.11 -54.87
CA ALA A 50 -7.65 36.55 -54.93
C ALA A 50 -7.33 36.14 -56.37
N ALA A 51 -6.13 36.45 -56.86
CA ALA A 51 -5.72 36.05 -58.20
C ALA A 51 -5.85 34.51 -58.32
N PRO A 52 -6.56 33.99 -59.35
CA PRO A 52 -6.80 32.55 -59.49
C PRO A 52 -5.48 31.79 -59.66
N ALA A 53 -5.32 30.59 -59.08
CA ALA A 53 -4.05 29.87 -59.22
C ALA A 53 -3.84 29.37 -60.67
N PHE A 54 -2.59 29.12 -61.08
CA PHE A 54 -2.27 28.55 -62.41
C PHE A 54 -3.12 27.32 -62.73
N VAL A 55 -3.28 26.43 -61.75
CA VAL A 55 -4.03 25.18 -61.87
C VAL A 55 -5.51 25.45 -62.17
N ASP A 56 -6.12 26.45 -61.52
CA ASP A 56 -7.53 26.77 -61.69
C ASP A 56 -7.80 27.30 -63.11
N LEU A 57 -6.93 28.20 -63.59
CA LEU A 57 -7.03 28.73 -64.94
C LEU A 57 -6.71 27.70 -66.01
N PHE A 58 -5.70 26.86 -65.80
CA PHE A 58 -5.36 25.78 -66.72
C PHE A 58 -6.53 24.79 -66.84
N THR A 59 -7.12 24.39 -65.71
CA THR A 59 -8.27 23.48 -65.69
C THR A 59 -9.48 24.11 -66.37
N ARG A 60 -9.71 25.40 -66.17
CA ARG A 60 -10.82 26.12 -66.82
C ARG A 60 -10.65 26.23 -68.34
N TRP A 61 -9.43 26.35 -68.83
CA TRP A 61 -9.15 26.42 -70.27
C TRP A 61 -9.11 25.04 -70.95
N ARG A 62 -8.47 24.06 -70.30
CA ARG A 62 -8.17 22.74 -70.89
C ARG A 62 -9.13 21.63 -70.47
N GLY A 63 -9.99 21.86 -69.47
CA GLY A 63 -10.91 20.85 -68.93
C GLY A 63 -10.22 19.72 -68.14
N ARG A 64 -8.91 19.84 -67.86
CA ARG A 64 -8.12 18.86 -67.08
C ARG A 64 -7.06 19.56 -66.23
N ALA A 65 -6.58 18.89 -65.19
CA ALA A 65 -5.44 19.35 -64.40
C ALA A 65 -4.14 19.38 -65.24
N PRO A 66 -3.19 20.29 -64.94
CA PRO A 66 -1.90 20.36 -65.62
C PRO A 66 -1.01 19.16 -65.26
N GLN A 67 -0.34 18.61 -66.26
CA GLN A 67 0.74 17.63 -66.14
C GLN A 67 2.10 18.35 -66.10
N ALA A 68 3.18 17.63 -65.79
CA ALA A 68 4.51 18.21 -65.63
C ALA A 68 5.02 19.00 -66.85
N SER A 69 4.64 18.62 -68.07
CA SER A 69 4.99 19.28 -69.32
C SER A 69 4.17 20.55 -69.63
N ASP A 70 3.02 20.72 -68.97
CA ASP A 70 2.14 21.87 -69.18
C ASP A 70 2.60 23.12 -68.40
N TRP A 71 3.51 22.93 -67.44
CA TRP A 71 4.07 24.03 -66.66
C TRP A 71 5.09 24.81 -67.50
N PRO A 72 5.12 26.14 -67.40
CA PRO A 72 6.10 26.96 -68.11
C PRO A 72 7.53 26.66 -67.64
N SER A 73 8.52 26.99 -68.48
CA SER A 73 9.92 26.94 -68.06
C SER A 73 10.16 27.88 -66.86
N PRO A 74 10.87 27.43 -65.81
CA PRO A 74 11.16 28.26 -64.64
C PRO A 74 11.93 29.53 -64.99
N LEU A 75 11.49 30.67 -64.45
CA LEU A 75 12.19 31.93 -64.64
C LEU A 75 13.48 32.01 -63.82
N ARG A 76 14.49 32.68 -64.37
CA ARG A 76 15.73 32.99 -63.66
C ARG A 76 15.57 34.30 -62.89
N TYR A 77 15.91 34.29 -61.60
CA TYR A 77 15.99 35.49 -60.77
C TYR A 77 17.36 36.16 -60.89
N GLY A 78 17.43 37.48 -60.62
CA GLY A 78 18.63 38.31 -60.81
C GLY A 78 19.90 37.87 -60.07
N HIS A 79 19.78 37.03 -59.03
CA HIS A 79 20.91 36.45 -58.29
C HIS A 79 21.28 35.02 -58.72
N GLY A 80 20.93 34.60 -59.94
CA GLY A 80 21.35 33.32 -60.51
C GLY A 80 20.48 32.11 -60.17
N GLY A 81 19.58 32.21 -59.19
CA GLY A 81 18.63 31.15 -58.84
C GLY A 81 17.43 31.05 -59.79
N TYR A 82 16.86 29.85 -59.92
CA TYR A 82 15.65 29.59 -60.71
C TYR A 82 14.40 29.51 -59.83
N GLN A 83 13.25 29.92 -60.38
CA GLN A 83 11.94 29.72 -59.77
C GLN A 83 11.69 28.24 -59.47
N TRP A 84 11.10 27.94 -58.32
CA TRP A 84 10.61 26.59 -58.00
C TRP A 84 9.16 26.47 -58.47
N LEU A 85 8.87 25.43 -59.26
CA LEU A 85 7.53 25.13 -59.76
C LEU A 85 7.04 23.79 -59.18
N PRO A 86 5.71 23.56 -59.10
CA PRO A 86 5.15 22.36 -58.48
C PRO A 86 5.69 21.02 -59.02
N PRO A 87 5.94 20.81 -60.32
CA PRO A 87 6.55 19.55 -60.79
C PRO A 87 7.96 19.30 -60.24
N GLU A 88 8.69 20.36 -59.89
CA GLU A 88 10.00 20.26 -59.25
C GLU A 88 9.86 19.98 -57.74
N ASP A 89 8.82 20.50 -57.10
CA ASP A 89 8.48 20.19 -55.71
C ASP A 89 8.02 18.73 -55.54
N GLU A 90 7.22 18.22 -56.49
CA GLU A 90 6.80 16.82 -56.55
C GLU A 90 8.00 15.88 -56.74
N LEU A 91 8.90 16.23 -57.66
CA LEU A 91 10.14 15.48 -57.84
C LEU A 91 10.98 15.50 -56.56
N LEU A 92 11.18 16.68 -55.96
CA LEU A 92 11.89 16.80 -54.69
C LEU A 92 11.26 15.92 -53.61
N ALA A 93 9.93 15.93 -53.45
CA ALA A 93 9.22 15.10 -52.49
C ALA A 93 9.43 13.59 -52.71
N SER A 94 9.55 13.15 -53.95
CA SER A 94 9.82 11.75 -54.28
C SER A 94 11.24 11.28 -53.95
N LEU A 95 12.19 12.22 -53.84
CA LEU A 95 13.62 11.94 -53.62
C LEU A 95 14.03 12.08 -52.15
N VAL A 96 13.35 12.96 -51.40
CA VAL A 96 13.60 13.18 -49.96
C VAL A 96 13.36 11.88 -49.18
N GLY A 97 14.38 11.42 -48.44
CA GLY A 97 14.37 10.14 -47.70
C GLY A 97 14.97 8.96 -48.45
N ARG A 98 15.22 9.07 -49.77
CA ARG A 98 15.84 8.01 -50.58
C ARG A 98 17.28 8.29 -50.97
N LEU A 99 17.62 9.57 -51.18
CA LEU A 99 18.92 10.01 -51.68
C LEU A 99 19.55 11.07 -50.77
N SER A 100 20.87 11.22 -50.87
CA SER A 100 21.60 12.28 -50.17
C SER A 100 21.36 13.65 -50.81
N LYS A 101 21.54 14.71 -50.02
CA LYS A 101 21.33 16.11 -50.47
C LYS A 101 22.13 16.49 -51.74
N PRO A 102 23.40 16.10 -51.91
CA PRO A 102 24.14 16.35 -53.17
C PRO A 102 23.55 15.60 -54.37
N GLU A 103 23.09 14.36 -54.20
CA GLU A 103 22.49 13.56 -55.27
C GLU A 103 21.13 14.15 -55.71
N ILE A 104 20.31 14.60 -54.75
CA ILE A 104 19.06 15.32 -55.03
C ILE A 104 19.35 16.60 -55.84
N ALA A 105 20.37 17.36 -55.43
CA ALA A 105 20.79 18.57 -56.14
C ALA A 105 21.23 18.29 -57.59
N GLN A 106 21.95 17.19 -57.82
CA GLN A 106 22.34 16.76 -59.17
C GLN A 106 21.13 16.38 -60.05
N ILE A 107 20.19 15.60 -59.51
CA ILE A 107 18.99 15.18 -60.25
C ILE A 107 18.12 16.38 -60.61
N LEU A 108 17.88 17.28 -59.65
CA LEU A 108 17.10 18.50 -59.90
C LEU A 108 17.83 19.44 -60.88
N THR A 109 19.16 19.51 -60.81
CA THR A 109 19.97 20.25 -61.78
C THR A 109 19.83 19.70 -63.20
N ALA A 110 19.91 18.37 -63.37
CA ALA A 110 19.76 17.73 -64.68
C ALA A 110 18.39 18.03 -65.29
N ARG A 111 17.33 17.89 -64.49
CA ARG A 111 15.96 18.24 -64.92
C ARG A 111 15.83 19.73 -65.25
N LEU A 112 16.39 20.61 -64.42
CA LEU A 112 16.30 22.06 -64.64
C LEU A 112 16.97 22.47 -65.96
N ARG A 113 18.12 21.88 -66.28
CA ARG A 113 18.81 22.08 -67.58
C ARG A 113 17.97 21.59 -68.75
N GLN A 114 17.32 20.43 -68.61
CA GLN A 114 16.43 19.88 -69.64
C GLN A 114 15.22 20.79 -69.89
N VAL A 115 14.58 21.31 -68.84
CA VAL A 115 13.35 22.13 -68.95
C VAL A 115 13.62 23.57 -69.39
N THR A 116 14.80 24.11 -69.07
CA THR A 116 15.16 25.51 -69.39
C THR A 116 16.05 25.65 -70.63
N GLY A 117 16.67 24.57 -71.10
CA GLY A 117 17.66 24.60 -72.17
C GLY A 117 18.98 25.31 -71.81
N ASN A 118 19.14 25.79 -70.57
CA ASN A 118 20.35 26.48 -70.12
C ASN A 118 21.34 25.51 -69.47
N ALA A 119 22.48 25.27 -70.10
CA ALA A 119 23.55 24.42 -69.58
C ALA A 119 24.13 24.90 -68.23
N MET A 120 24.04 26.20 -67.93
CA MET A 120 24.53 26.80 -66.68
C MET A 120 23.49 26.78 -65.56
N ALA A 121 22.28 26.24 -65.78
CA ALA A 121 21.30 26.12 -64.72
C ALA A 121 21.74 25.07 -63.67
N SER A 122 21.57 25.39 -62.39
CA SER A 122 21.89 24.48 -61.27
C SER A 122 20.98 24.69 -60.07
N ARG A 123 20.75 23.60 -59.33
CA ARG A 123 20.23 23.61 -57.97
C ARG A 123 21.39 23.31 -57.03
N ASP A 124 21.78 24.29 -56.23
CA ASP A 124 22.78 24.05 -55.20
C ASP A 124 22.17 23.26 -54.01
N PRO A 125 22.99 22.51 -53.25
CA PRO A 125 22.51 21.73 -52.12
C PRO A 125 21.83 22.56 -51.02
N GLU A 126 22.13 23.85 -50.91
CA GLU A 126 21.58 24.73 -49.89
C GLU A 126 20.17 25.20 -50.26
N ALA A 127 19.93 25.55 -51.52
CA ALA A 127 18.64 25.86 -52.10
C ALA A 127 17.68 24.67 -52.01
N VAL A 128 18.19 23.44 -52.18
CA VAL A 128 17.42 22.21 -51.94
C VAL A 128 17.00 22.12 -50.47
N GLN A 129 17.92 22.35 -49.52
CA GLN A 129 17.60 22.30 -48.09
C GLN A 129 16.58 23.37 -47.69
N ILE A 130 16.74 24.61 -48.18
CA ILE A 130 15.81 25.71 -47.96
C ILE A 130 14.42 25.33 -48.49
N ARG A 131 14.35 24.67 -49.67
CA ARG A 131 13.08 24.24 -50.25
C ARG A 131 12.42 23.10 -49.48
N ILE A 132 13.19 22.09 -49.05
CA ILE A 132 12.70 21.00 -48.17
C ILE A 132 12.06 21.57 -46.91
N ASN A 133 12.76 22.51 -46.26
CA ASN A 133 12.27 23.18 -45.05
C ASN A 133 10.96 23.96 -45.33
N LYS A 134 10.89 24.67 -46.46
CA LYS A 134 9.71 25.48 -46.84
C LYS A 134 8.48 24.62 -47.14
N LEU A 135 8.67 23.42 -47.68
CA LEU A 135 7.59 22.47 -47.98
C LEU A 135 7.15 21.65 -46.75
N GLY A 136 7.79 21.86 -45.58
CA GLY A 136 7.46 21.13 -44.36
C GLY A 136 7.81 19.64 -44.43
N MET A 137 8.62 19.24 -45.42
CA MET A 137 9.04 17.86 -45.58
C MET A 137 10.07 17.52 -44.49
N GLN A 138 9.61 16.87 -43.43
CA GLN A 138 10.50 16.26 -42.45
C GLN A 138 11.01 14.94 -43.03
N ALA A 139 12.32 14.85 -43.30
CA ALA A 139 12.97 13.58 -43.55
C ALA A 139 12.74 12.68 -42.32
N THR A 140 11.76 11.78 -42.44
CA THR A 140 11.41 10.81 -41.38
C THR A 140 12.50 9.76 -41.24
N ASP A 141 13.39 9.66 -42.22
CA ASP A 141 14.67 8.95 -42.13
C ASP A 141 15.79 9.92 -41.78
N VAL A 142 16.25 9.84 -40.53
CA VAL A 142 17.46 10.53 -40.10
C VAL A 142 18.65 9.77 -40.68
N VAL A 143 19.32 10.36 -41.67
CA VAL A 143 20.49 9.78 -42.35
C VAL A 143 21.48 9.21 -41.33
N GLY A 144 21.80 7.91 -41.44
CA GLY A 144 22.86 7.24 -40.68
C GLY A 144 22.48 6.63 -39.33
N GLY A 145 21.23 6.74 -38.86
CA GLY A 145 20.86 6.17 -37.56
C GLY A 145 19.36 6.08 -37.30
N ILE A 146 19.01 5.57 -36.12
CA ILE A 146 17.62 5.52 -35.62
C ILE A 146 17.45 6.52 -34.48
N THR A 147 16.27 7.11 -34.35
CA THR A 147 15.98 7.98 -33.20
C THR A 147 15.85 7.16 -31.91
N VAL A 148 16.08 7.81 -30.77
CA VAL A 148 15.84 7.20 -29.45
C VAL A 148 14.41 6.67 -29.31
N GLN A 149 13.44 7.31 -29.95
CA GLN A 149 12.04 6.87 -29.96
C GLN A 149 11.86 5.58 -30.76
N GLN A 150 12.34 5.55 -32.01
CA GLN A 150 12.29 4.35 -32.86
C GLN A 150 13.04 3.16 -32.25
N ALA A 151 14.20 3.41 -31.65
CA ALA A 151 14.95 2.39 -30.89
C ALA A 151 14.13 1.86 -29.69
N GLY A 152 13.38 2.74 -29.03
CA GLY A 152 12.47 2.39 -27.94
C GLY A 152 11.32 1.50 -28.40
N ASP A 153 10.75 1.79 -29.57
CA ASP A 153 9.66 1.03 -30.17
C ASP A 153 10.14 -0.36 -30.64
N GLU A 154 11.33 -0.45 -31.25
CA GLU A 154 11.94 -1.72 -31.70
C GLU A 154 12.24 -2.67 -30.50
N ILE A 155 12.76 -2.13 -29.40
CA ILE A 155 13.08 -2.89 -28.17
C ILE A 155 11.84 -3.12 -27.28
N GLY A 156 10.77 -2.35 -27.49
CA GLY A 156 9.58 -2.35 -26.63
C GLY A 156 9.76 -1.56 -25.32
N SER A 157 10.85 -0.80 -25.15
CA SER A 157 11.05 0.05 -23.96
C SER A 157 11.99 1.24 -24.20
N LEU A 158 11.40 2.43 -24.26
CA LEU A 158 12.12 3.70 -24.36
C LEU A 158 13.03 3.98 -23.15
N GLU A 159 12.65 3.52 -21.96
CA GLU A 159 13.44 3.73 -20.74
C GLU A 159 14.78 3.02 -20.77
N ILE A 160 14.84 1.82 -21.38
CA ILE A 160 16.09 1.07 -21.54
C ILE A 160 17.04 1.85 -22.44
N ILE A 161 16.54 2.40 -23.55
CA ILE A 161 17.33 3.20 -24.48
C ILE A 161 17.84 4.47 -23.80
N ARG A 162 16.96 5.21 -23.12
CA ARG A 162 17.33 6.41 -22.36
C ARG A 162 18.37 6.12 -21.29
N ASN A 163 18.24 4.99 -20.58
CA ASN A 163 19.23 4.59 -19.58
C ASN A 163 20.58 4.27 -20.23
N ALA A 164 20.60 3.50 -21.33
CA ALA A 164 21.82 3.14 -22.04
C ALA A 164 22.54 4.35 -22.65
N VAL A 165 21.80 5.32 -23.17
CA VAL A 165 22.36 6.61 -23.63
C VAL A 165 22.95 7.38 -22.45
N ARG A 166 22.21 7.48 -21.33
CA ARG A 166 22.67 8.20 -20.12
C ARG A 166 23.92 7.58 -19.48
N THR A 167 24.04 6.25 -19.48
CA THR A 167 25.20 5.55 -18.93
C THR A 167 26.37 5.44 -19.92
N GLY A 168 26.23 5.99 -21.13
CA GLY A 168 27.25 5.92 -22.19
C GLY A 168 27.39 4.56 -22.88
N ALA A 169 26.45 3.63 -22.64
CA ALA A 169 26.46 2.30 -23.26
C ALA A 169 25.97 2.31 -24.72
N LEU A 170 25.25 3.34 -25.14
CA LEU A 170 24.85 3.60 -26.53
C LEU A 170 25.45 4.93 -26.97
N ALA A 171 26.28 4.90 -28.01
CA ALA A 171 26.79 6.11 -28.64
C ALA A 171 25.65 6.84 -29.38
N THR A 172 25.60 8.15 -29.24
CA THR A 172 24.59 9.00 -29.89
C THR A 172 25.21 10.28 -30.42
N HIS A 173 24.61 10.84 -31.46
CA HIS A 173 24.91 12.18 -31.94
C HIS A 173 23.61 12.99 -32.12
N ARG A 174 23.74 14.32 -32.23
CA ARG A 174 22.59 15.21 -32.41
C ARG A 174 22.43 15.60 -33.87
N VAL A 175 21.21 15.48 -34.39
CA VAL A 175 20.80 16.00 -35.70
C VAL A 175 19.64 16.96 -35.47
N GLY A 176 19.92 18.26 -35.51
CA GLY A 176 18.96 19.30 -35.12
C GLY A 176 18.47 19.13 -33.68
N ARG A 177 17.17 18.85 -33.51
CA ARG A 177 16.55 18.62 -32.19
C ARG A 177 16.50 17.15 -31.78
N LEU A 178 16.90 16.22 -32.65
CA LEU A 178 16.80 14.78 -32.43
C LEU A 178 18.11 14.18 -31.91
N ILE A 179 17.99 13.18 -31.04
CA ILE A 179 19.10 12.32 -30.60
C ILE A 179 19.04 11.04 -31.43
N VAL A 180 20.13 10.77 -32.14
CA VAL A 180 20.24 9.70 -33.13
C VAL A 180 21.28 8.69 -32.66
N ILE A 181 20.93 7.41 -32.76
CA ILE A 181 21.78 6.26 -32.49
C ILE A 181 22.27 5.72 -33.84
N PRO A 182 23.58 5.72 -34.13
CA PRO A 182 24.13 5.11 -35.34
C PRO A 182 23.73 3.63 -35.49
N HIS A 183 23.46 3.17 -36.71
CA HIS A 183 23.00 1.80 -36.96
C HIS A 183 23.99 0.73 -36.49
N ASP A 184 25.29 0.96 -36.66
CA ASP A 184 26.35 0.05 -36.23
C ASP A 184 26.45 -0.02 -34.70
N ALA A 185 26.34 1.12 -34.02
CA ALA A 185 26.27 1.20 -32.56
C ALA A 185 25.00 0.50 -32.04
N TRP A 186 23.89 0.66 -32.75
CA TRP A 186 22.63 -0.01 -32.44
C TRP A 186 22.74 -1.53 -32.54
N GLN A 187 23.29 -2.05 -33.64
CA GLN A 187 23.44 -3.50 -33.83
C GLN A 187 24.44 -4.11 -32.84
N ARG A 188 25.57 -3.45 -32.57
CA ARG A 188 26.53 -3.89 -31.55
C ARG A 188 25.90 -3.95 -30.17
N TRP A 189 25.13 -2.93 -29.79
CA TRP A 189 24.45 -2.90 -28.51
C TRP A 189 23.30 -3.92 -28.42
N LYS A 190 22.64 -4.27 -29.53
CA LYS A 190 21.66 -5.36 -29.55
C LYS A 190 22.32 -6.73 -29.36
N ALA A 191 23.49 -6.95 -29.94
CA ALA A 191 24.21 -8.22 -29.87
C ALA A 191 24.71 -8.57 -28.45
N THR A 192 24.89 -7.59 -27.56
CA THR A 192 25.32 -7.82 -26.17
C THR A 192 24.18 -8.18 -25.21
N ARG A 193 22.95 -8.34 -25.71
CA ARG A 193 21.75 -8.49 -24.86
C ARG A 193 21.37 -9.95 -24.66
N ASP A 194 21.15 -10.30 -23.40
CA ASP A 194 20.60 -11.60 -23.02
C ASP A 194 19.13 -11.70 -23.39
N ILE A 195 18.85 -12.53 -24.40
CA ILE A 195 17.50 -12.91 -24.81
C ILE A 195 17.07 -14.14 -23.99
N ALA A 196 15.81 -14.18 -23.58
CA ALA A 196 15.28 -15.34 -22.87
C ALA A 196 15.34 -16.59 -23.76
N PRO A 197 15.90 -17.72 -23.30
CA PRO A 197 15.93 -18.95 -24.07
C PRO A 197 14.52 -19.41 -24.46
N PRO A 198 14.36 -20.09 -25.60
CA PRO A 198 13.07 -20.62 -26.02
C PRO A 198 12.39 -21.45 -24.92
N GLY A 199 11.11 -21.16 -24.68
CA GLY A 199 10.30 -21.88 -23.69
C GLY A 199 10.39 -21.37 -22.25
N TYR A 200 11.33 -20.47 -21.92
CA TYR A 200 11.35 -19.86 -20.58
C TYR A 200 10.08 -19.05 -20.31
N ILE A 201 9.59 -19.11 -19.08
CA ILE A 201 8.38 -18.40 -18.65
C ILE A 201 8.72 -17.18 -17.80
N HIS A 202 7.83 -16.19 -17.83
CA HIS A 202 8.00 -14.97 -17.03
C HIS A 202 7.92 -15.29 -15.54
N LEU A 203 8.93 -14.89 -14.76
CA LEU A 203 9.00 -15.21 -13.33
C LEU A 203 7.79 -14.68 -12.54
N ALA A 204 7.24 -13.52 -12.94
CA ALA A 204 6.08 -12.95 -12.28
C ALA A 204 4.80 -13.80 -12.44
N SER A 205 4.73 -14.67 -13.45
CA SER A 205 3.60 -15.60 -13.61
C SER A 205 3.49 -16.60 -12.46
N LEU A 206 4.58 -16.87 -11.74
CA LEU A 206 4.59 -17.78 -10.60
C LEU A 206 4.08 -17.14 -9.29
N ARG A 207 3.85 -15.82 -9.28
CA ARG A 207 3.51 -15.04 -8.08
C ARG A 207 2.25 -15.56 -7.38
N GLU A 208 1.15 -15.63 -8.13
CA GLU A 208 -0.14 -16.07 -7.62
C GLU A 208 -0.14 -17.57 -7.22
N PRO A 209 0.36 -18.50 -8.06
CA PRO A 209 0.51 -19.90 -7.67
C PRO A 209 1.35 -20.13 -6.40
N LEU A 210 2.33 -19.28 -6.12
CA LEU A 210 3.18 -19.37 -4.93
C LEU A 210 2.58 -18.65 -3.69
N GLY A 211 1.48 -17.92 -3.86
CA GLY A 211 0.83 -17.14 -2.82
C GLY A 211 1.64 -15.90 -2.39
N ILE A 212 2.38 -15.29 -3.32
CA ILE A 212 3.15 -14.06 -3.09
C ILE A 212 2.30 -12.88 -3.54
N SER A 213 2.11 -11.85 -2.71
CA SER A 213 1.27 -10.69 -3.06
C SER A 213 2.02 -9.52 -3.69
N SER A 214 3.35 -9.52 -3.61
CA SER A 214 4.21 -8.41 -4.03
C SER A 214 4.91 -8.72 -5.36
N ASP A 215 4.92 -7.74 -6.25
CA ASP A 215 5.52 -7.86 -7.59
C ASP A 215 7.05 -7.79 -7.59
N SER A 216 7.67 -7.27 -6.52
CA SER A 216 9.13 -7.13 -6.41
C SER A 216 9.83 -8.31 -5.72
N LYS A 217 9.09 -9.11 -4.94
CA LYS A 217 9.65 -10.18 -4.10
C LYS A 217 10.39 -11.27 -4.89
N LEU A 218 9.79 -11.79 -5.96
CA LEU A 218 10.41 -12.82 -6.79
C LEU A 218 11.66 -12.27 -7.53
N PRO A 219 11.60 -11.08 -8.16
CA PRO A 219 12.80 -10.40 -8.67
C PRO A 219 13.92 -10.22 -7.64
N GLU A 220 13.59 -9.86 -6.39
CA GLU A 220 14.57 -9.71 -5.31
C GLU A 220 15.28 -11.04 -4.99
N PHE A 221 14.54 -12.15 -4.93
CA PHE A 221 15.12 -13.48 -4.69
C PHE A 221 15.94 -13.98 -5.88
N ALA A 222 15.50 -13.69 -7.10
CA ALA A 222 16.24 -14.02 -8.32
C ALA A 222 17.56 -13.23 -8.39
N ALA A 223 17.51 -11.92 -8.11
CA ALA A 223 18.70 -11.06 -8.05
C ALA A 223 19.71 -11.51 -6.98
N ALA A 224 19.22 -12.11 -5.89
CA ALA A 224 20.06 -12.70 -4.84
C ALA A 224 20.58 -14.11 -5.18
N GLY A 225 20.24 -14.67 -6.35
CA GLY A 225 20.65 -16.01 -6.78
C GLY A 225 19.92 -17.15 -6.06
N TYR A 226 18.78 -16.89 -5.40
CA TYR A 226 18.07 -17.91 -4.63
C TYR A 226 17.07 -18.72 -5.46
N ILE A 227 16.72 -18.24 -6.66
CA ILE A 227 15.84 -18.95 -7.58
C ILE A 227 16.71 -19.64 -8.63
N PRO A 228 16.79 -20.98 -8.65
CA PRO A 228 17.59 -21.70 -9.63
C PRO A 228 17.12 -21.39 -11.05
N THR A 229 18.04 -21.31 -12.01
CA THR A 229 17.78 -21.02 -13.44
C THR A 229 17.13 -19.67 -13.74
N ALA A 230 16.93 -18.81 -12.73
CA ALA A 230 16.39 -17.49 -12.95
C ALA A 230 17.41 -16.61 -13.66
N ILE A 231 17.02 -16.06 -14.81
CA ILE A 231 17.84 -15.17 -15.64
C ILE A 231 17.12 -13.86 -15.86
N ARG A 232 17.88 -12.79 -16.04
CA ARG A 232 17.34 -11.45 -16.28
C ARG A 232 17.62 -11.07 -17.72
N CYS A 233 16.56 -10.87 -18.49
CA CYS A 233 16.66 -10.62 -19.92
C CYS A 233 16.20 -9.20 -20.26
N ASN A 234 16.76 -8.65 -21.33
CA ASN A 234 16.56 -7.28 -21.77
C ASN A 234 16.57 -7.25 -23.31
N PRO A 235 15.50 -6.91 -24.04
CA PRO A 235 14.10 -7.23 -23.74
C PRO A 235 13.86 -8.71 -24.05
N ALA A 236 12.72 -9.25 -23.63
CA ALA A 236 12.47 -10.68 -23.80
C ALA A 236 12.06 -11.10 -25.21
N ARG A 237 11.38 -10.20 -25.95
CA ARG A 237 10.98 -10.29 -27.35
C ARG A 237 10.77 -8.85 -27.87
N PRO A 238 10.96 -8.58 -29.17
CA PRO A 238 10.51 -7.33 -29.79
C PRO A 238 9.02 -7.06 -29.47
N GLY A 239 8.68 -5.83 -29.09
CA GLY A 239 7.29 -5.41 -28.84
C GLY A 239 6.71 -5.71 -27.43
N VAL A 240 7.44 -6.33 -26.51
CA VAL A 240 6.96 -6.54 -25.12
C VAL A 240 7.53 -5.48 -24.19
N HIS A 241 6.66 -4.75 -23.50
CA HIS A 241 7.08 -3.72 -22.54
C HIS A 241 7.88 -4.31 -21.37
N THR A 242 9.11 -3.82 -21.20
CA THR A 242 10.00 -4.16 -20.07
C THR A 242 10.43 -2.89 -19.34
N GLY A 243 10.47 -2.91 -18.01
CA GLY A 243 10.98 -1.76 -17.23
C GLY A 243 12.48 -1.51 -17.46
N ARG A 244 13.00 -0.36 -17.01
CA ARG A 244 14.42 0.07 -17.15
C ARG A 244 15.51 -0.96 -16.79
N PHE A 245 15.14 -1.98 -16.03
CA PHE A 245 16.01 -2.99 -15.48
C PHE A 245 15.91 -4.33 -16.21
N GLY A 246 14.88 -4.56 -17.02
CA GLY A 246 14.63 -5.85 -17.64
C GLY A 246 13.74 -6.76 -16.83
N THR A 247 13.54 -7.95 -17.38
CA THR A 247 12.48 -8.86 -17.00
C THR A 247 13.06 -10.22 -16.64
N TRP A 248 12.58 -10.81 -15.54
CA TRP A 248 13.08 -12.08 -15.03
C TRP A 248 12.35 -13.26 -15.67
N TYR A 249 13.11 -14.28 -16.06
CA TYR A 249 12.65 -15.52 -16.66
C TYR A 249 13.16 -16.72 -15.87
N ILE A 250 12.44 -17.84 -15.95
CA ILE A 250 12.80 -19.10 -15.29
C ILE A 250 12.46 -20.29 -16.19
N ASP A 251 13.23 -21.37 -16.05
CA ASP A 251 12.93 -22.65 -16.68
C ASP A 251 11.53 -23.16 -16.23
N PRO A 252 10.63 -23.54 -17.16
CA PRO A 252 9.30 -24.04 -16.83
C PRO A 252 9.29 -25.30 -15.95
N LYS A 253 10.31 -26.17 -16.04
CA LYS A 253 10.45 -27.36 -15.18
C LYS A 253 10.70 -26.94 -13.74
N VAL A 254 11.62 -25.99 -13.52
CA VAL A 254 11.91 -25.45 -12.19
C VAL A 254 10.71 -24.67 -11.65
N GLY A 255 10.06 -23.85 -12.48
CA GLY A 255 8.85 -23.12 -12.10
C GLY A 255 7.72 -24.04 -11.62
N ARG A 256 7.48 -25.15 -12.33
CA ARG A 256 6.51 -26.19 -11.92
C ARG A 256 6.92 -26.86 -10.62
N GLN A 257 8.21 -27.17 -10.44
CA GLN A 257 8.72 -27.77 -9.21
C GLN A 257 8.50 -26.85 -8.00
N LEU A 258 8.77 -25.55 -8.12
CA LEU A 258 8.54 -24.57 -7.05
C LEU A 258 7.06 -24.52 -6.61
N ILE A 259 6.14 -24.59 -7.57
CA ILE A 259 4.70 -24.65 -7.29
C ILE A 259 4.34 -25.95 -6.58
N ALA A 260 4.86 -27.09 -7.06
CA ALA A 260 4.63 -28.39 -6.43
C ALA A 260 5.16 -28.43 -4.98
N ASP A 261 6.38 -27.93 -4.76
CA ASP A 261 6.99 -27.80 -3.43
C ASP A 261 6.14 -26.94 -2.49
N ARG A 262 5.62 -25.82 -3.02
CA ARG A 262 4.76 -24.91 -2.24
C ARG A 262 3.45 -25.59 -1.83
N ARG A 263 2.82 -26.33 -2.74
CA ARG A 263 1.60 -27.10 -2.48
C ARG A 263 1.84 -28.23 -1.47
N ALA A 264 3.01 -28.85 -1.51
CA ALA A 264 3.44 -29.87 -0.56
C ALA A 264 3.92 -29.30 0.80
N GLY A 265 3.89 -27.97 1.00
CA GLY A 265 4.34 -27.34 2.25
C GLY A 265 5.86 -27.38 2.46
N ARG A 266 6.65 -27.74 1.45
CA ARG A 266 8.11 -27.75 1.51
C ARG A 266 8.67 -26.33 1.59
N PRO A 267 9.81 -26.12 2.29
CA PRO A 267 10.45 -24.82 2.33
C PRO A 267 10.90 -24.40 0.93
N MET A 268 10.61 -23.15 0.56
CA MET A 268 11.10 -22.58 -0.71
C MET A 268 12.62 -22.39 -0.68
N PRO A 269 13.30 -22.35 -1.84
CA PRO A 269 14.77 -22.22 -1.90
C PRO A 269 15.35 -20.96 -1.22
N TRP A 270 14.55 -19.91 -1.09
CA TRP A 270 14.90 -18.66 -0.40
C TRP A 270 14.45 -18.62 1.07
N HIS A 271 13.81 -19.67 1.59
CA HIS A 271 13.35 -19.70 2.97
C HIS A 271 14.54 -19.64 3.94
N GLY A 272 14.49 -18.73 4.91
CA GLY A 272 15.58 -18.52 5.87
C GLY A 272 16.82 -17.81 5.32
N LYS A 273 16.92 -17.59 4.00
CA LYS A 273 18.07 -16.92 3.39
C LYS A 273 17.96 -15.40 3.52
N PRO A 274 19.02 -14.71 3.97
CA PRO A 274 18.97 -13.28 4.21
C PRO A 274 19.18 -12.48 2.92
N LEU A 275 18.28 -11.54 2.62
CA LEU A 275 18.50 -10.59 1.53
C LEU A 275 19.48 -9.49 1.94
N LEU A 276 20.53 -9.27 1.16
CA LEU A 276 21.58 -8.29 1.46
C LEU A 276 21.03 -6.87 1.64
N GLY A 277 20.05 -6.46 0.84
CA GLY A 277 19.38 -5.15 0.99
C GLY A 277 18.69 -5.00 2.34
N ASN A 278 18.00 -6.05 2.80
CA ASN A 278 17.37 -6.07 4.12
C ASN A 278 18.40 -6.05 5.25
N LEU A 279 19.52 -6.78 5.09
CA LEU A 279 20.62 -6.77 6.04
C LEU A 279 21.32 -5.41 6.13
N LYS A 280 21.54 -4.72 5.01
CA LYS A 280 22.07 -3.34 5.01
C LYS A 280 21.17 -2.41 5.80
N HIS A 281 19.85 -2.48 5.57
CA HIS A 281 18.88 -1.67 6.29
C HIS A 281 18.80 -2.01 7.78
N SER A 282 18.83 -3.30 8.13
CA SER A 282 18.81 -3.73 9.53
C SER A 282 20.10 -3.40 10.25
N HIS A 283 21.25 -3.49 9.58
CA HIS A 283 22.55 -3.09 10.09
C HIS A 283 22.60 -1.58 10.36
N ALA A 284 22.23 -0.74 9.38
CA ALA A 284 22.17 0.71 9.55
C ALA A 284 21.25 1.10 10.73
N ARG A 285 20.09 0.44 10.84
CA ARG A 285 19.16 0.65 11.95
C ARG A 285 19.72 0.22 13.30
N TRP A 286 20.43 -0.91 13.34
CA TRP A 286 21.05 -1.44 14.55
C TRP A 286 22.20 -0.53 15.01
N VAL A 287 23.10 -0.13 14.11
CA VAL A 287 24.20 0.81 14.41
C VAL A 287 23.65 2.13 14.94
N ALA A 288 22.64 2.72 14.27
CA ALA A 288 22.02 3.97 14.71
C ALA A 288 21.29 3.87 16.07
N ARG A 289 21.02 2.66 16.55
CA ARG A 289 20.26 2.39 17.79
C ARG A 289 21.03 1.48 18.73
N GLN A 290 22.35 1.45 18.61
CA GLN A 290 23.16 0.52 19.37
C GLN A 290 22.97 0.76 20.86
N HIS A 291 22.56 -0.29 21.56
CA HIS A 291 22.41 -0.27 23.01
C HIS A 291 23.78 -0.17 23.68
N PRO A 292 23.87 0.38 24.90
CA PRO A 292 25.11 0.40 25.66
C PRO A 292 25.61 -1.03 25.93
N THR A 293 26.91 -1.15 26.16
CA THR A 293 27.59 -2.42 26.48
C THR A 293 27.05 -3.09 27.74
N THR A 294 26.41 -2.33 28.64
CA THR A 294 25.75 -2.80 29.86
C THR A 294 24.38 -3.46 29.63
N CYS A 295 23.86 -3.46 28.40
CA CYS A 295 22.59 -4.09 28.09
C CYS A 295 22.70 -5.63 28.18
N ALA A 296 22.18 -6.21 29.26
CA ALA A 296 22.19 -7.65 29.51
C ALA A 296 21.55 -8.47 28.36
N THR A 297 20.51 -7.96 27.71
CA THR A 297 19.88 -8.65 26.57
C THR A 297 20.79 -8.64 25.33
N CYS A 298 21.47 -7.53 25.03
CA CYS A 298 22.45 -7.50 23.94
C CYS A 298 23.65 -8.42 24.23
N GLN A 299 24.11 -8.46 25.47
CA GLN A 299 25.16 -9.39 25.90
C GLN A 299 24.72 -10.85 25.72
N ALA A 300 23.48 -11.19 26.10
CA ALA A 300 22.94 -12.53 25.92
C ALA A 300 22.76 -12.90 24.43
N ILE A 301 22.39 -11.94 23.57
CA ILE A 301 22.22 -12.16 22.13
C ILE A 301 23.56 -12.39 21.44
N TRP A 302 24.58 -11.59 21.77
CA TRP A 302 25.87 -11.64 21.11
C TRP A 302 26.86 -12.60 21.76
N GLY A 303 26.65 -12.95 23.03
CA GLY A 303 27.52 -13.80 23.83
C GLY A 303 28.87 -13.15 24.13
N ALA A 304 29.83 -13.99 24.52
CA ALA A 304 31.18 -13.56 24.89
C ALA A 304 31.95 -12.88 23.74
N ALA A 305 31.63 -13.20 22.49
CA ALA A 305 32.22 -12.58 21.31
C ALA A 305 31.85 -11.08 21.15
N GLY A 306 30.83 -10.61 21.87
CA GLY A 306 30.40 -9.21 21.81
C GLY A 306 29.73 -8.82 20.48
N ALA A 307 29.32 -7.57 20.38
CA ALA A 307 28.64 -7.04 19.20
C ALA A 307 29.51 -7.10 17.93
N PRO A 308 28.93 -7.37 16.74
CA PRO A 308 29.71 -7.47 15.52
C PRO A 308 30.39 -6.14 15.16
N GLN A 309 31.68 -6.17 14.84
CA GLN A 309 32.48 -4.98 14.54
C GLN A 309 32.36 -4.54 13.07
N THR A 310 32.02 -5.47 12.18
CA THR A 310 31.94 -5.23 10.74
C THR A 310 30.59 -5.63 10.18
N PHE A 311 30.21 -5.05 9.03
CA PHE A 311 29.00 -5.45 8.32
C PHE A 311 29.03 -6.93 7.90
N ALA A 312 30.20 -7.45 7.54
CA ALA A 312 30.37 -8.86 7.21
C ALA A 312 30.07 -9.78 8.40
N ASP A 313 30.60 -9.46 9.59
CA ASP A 313 30.32 -10.21 10.82
C ASP A 313 28.83 -10.13 11.21
N TYR A 314 28.22 -8.95 11.06
CA TYR A 314 26.78 -8.77 11.24
C TYR A 314 25.97 -9.65 10.28
N CYS A 315 26.36 -9.72 9.01
CA CYS A 315 25.69 -10.57 8.01
C CYS A 315 25.78 -12.06 8.35
N ALA A 316 26.87 -12.51 8.97
CA ALA A 316 27.02 -13.90 9.39
C ALA A 316 26.15 -14.22 10.62
N ARG A 317 26.08 -13.31 11.60
CA ARG A 317 25.49 -13.59 12.92
C ARG A 317 24.03 -13.18 13.07
N TYR A 318 23.59 -12.12 12.40
CA TYR A 318 22.23 -11.58 12.54
C TYR A 318 21.11 -12.48 11.96
N PRO A 319 21.27 -13.15 10.79
CA PRO A 319 20.19 -13.89 10.15
C PRO A 319 19.63 -15.05 10.98
N SER A 320 20.47 -15.74 11.74
CA SER A 320 20.08 -16.89 12.58
C SER A 320 19.38 -16.48 13.88
N LEU A 321 19.43 -15.19 14.26
CA LEU A 321 18.80 -14.73 15.50
C LEU A 321 17.28 -14.91 15.48
N ALA A 322 16.73 -15.28 16.65
CA ALA A 322 15.30 -15.31 16.87
C ALA A 322 14.66 -13.94 16.64
N HIS A 323 13.39 -13.91 16.23
CA HIS A 323 12.67 -12.67 15.92
C HIS A 323 12.68 -11.66 17.09
N GLY A 324 12.55 -12.15 18.33
CA GLY A 324 12.61 -11.31 19.54
C GLY A 324 13.97 -10.62 19.71
N ALA A 325 15.07 -11.35 19.49
CA ALA A 325 16.42 -10.81 19.53
C ALA A 325 16.64 -9.73 18.45
N LYS A 326 16.23 -10.02 17.21
CA LYS A 326 16.28 -9.06 16.09
C LYS A 326 15.51 -7.76 16.40
N ARG A 327 14.34 -7.89 17.03
CA ARG A 327 13.53 -6.74 17.45
C ARG A 327 14.21 -5.93 18.55
N HIS A 328 14.81 -6.60 19.53
CA HIS A 328 15.56 -5.93 20.60
C HIS A 328 16.76 -5.15 20.05
N LEU A 329 17.52 -5.71 19.12
CA LEU A 329 18.68 -5.02 18.53
C LEU A 329 18.30 -3.77 17.71
N THR A 330 17.09 -3.71 17.17
CA THR A 330 16.68 -2.63 16.25
C THR A 330 15.72 -1.62 16.87
N MET A 331 15.33 -1.79 18.13
CA MET A 331 14.52 -0.81 18.85
C MET A 331 15.39 0.31 19.44
N PRO A 332 14.86 1.53 19.61
CA PRO A 332 15.59 2.57 20.33
C PRO A 332 15.89 2.12 21.76
N TRP A 333 17.11 2.36 22.24
CA TRP A 333 17.48 2.07 23.61
C TRP A 333 16.57 2.82 24.57
N LYS A 334 15.89 2.08 25.44
CA LYS A 334 15.10 2.62 26.54
C LYS A 334 15.43 1.79 27.78
N PRO A 335 16.26 2.30 28.72
CA PRO A 335 16.69 1.55 29.90
C PRO A 335 15.55 1.22 30.89
N GLY A 336 14.32 1.65 30.59
CA GLY A 336 13.16 1.53 31.46
C GLY A 336 12.94 2.79 32.30
N LEU A 337 11.80 2.79 32.98
CA LEU A 337 11.35 3.84 33.87
C LEU A 337 12.05 3.75 35.23
N LYS A 338 12.40 4.89 35.81
CA LYS A 338 12.77 5.02 37.21
C LYS A 338 11.53 4.86 38.11
N PRO A 339 11.67 4.47 39.38
CA PRO A 339 10.53 4.33 40.29
C PRO A 339 9.70 5.61 40.41
N ALA A 340 10.32 6.79 40.34
CA ALA A 340 9.62 8.08 40.35
C ALA A 340 8.71 8.28 39.12
N GLU A 341 9.16 7.87 37.93
CA GLU A 341 8.37 7.96 36.70
C GLU A 341 7.20 6.97 36.74
N VAL A 342 7.42 5.77 37.27
CA VAL A 342 6.35 4.78 37.49
C VAL A 342 5.35 5.31 38.52
N ALA A 343 5.81 5.95 39.59
CA ALA A 343 4.96 6.55 40.62
C ALA A 343 4.04 7.63 40.02
N GLN A 344 4.61 8.51 39.18
CA GLN A 344 3.85 9.53 38.45
C GLN A 344 2.83 8.89 37.50
N GLN A 345 3.24 7.90 36.70
CA GLN A 345 2.36 7.23 35.74
C GLN A 345 1.22 6.47 36.44
N ALA A 346 1.50 5.86 37.59
CA ALA A 346 0.55 5.10 38.39
C ALA A 346 -0.34 5.96 39.30
N GLN A 347 -0.03 7.26 39.44
CA GLN A 347 -0.61 8.15 40.45
C GLN A 347 -0.50 7.56 41.87
N ARG A 348 0.72 7.12 42.23
CA ARG A 348 1.07 6.50 43.52
C ARG A 348 2.31 7.16 44.11
N SER A 349 2.58 6.93 45.40
CA SER A 349 3.78 7.47 46.03
C SER A 349 5.02 6.70 45.58
N TYR A 350 6.18 7.36 45.62
CA TYR A 350 7.48 6.72 45.36
C TYR A 350 7.69 5.51 46.28
N GLN A 351 7.35 5.65 47.56
CA GLN A 351 7.49 4.57 48.54
C GLN A 351 6.66 3.33 48.17
N GLN A 352 5.42 3.51 47.71
CA GLN A 352 4.57 2.40 47.27
C GLN A 352 5.17 1.61 46.09
N VAL A 353 5.90 2.29 45.19
CA VAL A 353 6.61 1.63 44.10
C VAL A 353 7.81 0.84 44.64
N ILE A 354 8.57 1.41 45.57
CA ILE A 354 9.71 0.73 46.22
C ILE A 354 9.25 -0.50 47.00
N ASP A 355 8.18 -0.39 47.79
CA ASP A 355 7.60 -1.51 48.55
C ASP A 355 7.12 -2.63 47.60
N ALA A 356 6.51 -2.26 46.46
CA ALA A 356 6.11 -3.22 45.43
C ALA A 356 7.31 -3.92 44.79
N ILE A 357 8.45 -3.23 44.60
CA ILE A 357 9.68 -3.85 44.10
C ILE A 357 10.25 -4.81 45.13
N GLN A 358 10.38 -4.38 46.39
CA GLN A 358 10.95 -5.18 47.47
C GLN A 358 10.12 -6.43 47.78
N SER A 359 8.79 -6.31 47.75
CA SER A 359 7.88 -7.44 47.93
C SER A 359 7.82 -8.39 46.73
N GLY A 360 8.39 -8.01 45.58
CA GLY A 360 8.34 -8.78 44.33
C GLY A 360 7.03 -8.65 43.55
N ALA A 361 6.17 -7.68 43.91
CA ALA A 361 4.93 -7.36 43.17
C ALA A 361 5.18 -6.54 41.89
N LEU A 362 6.28 -5.80 41.84
CA LEU A 362 6.75 -5.08 40.65
C LEU A 362 8.14 -5.57 40.28
N ARG A 363 8.30 -6.09 39.06
CA ARG A 363 9.59 -6.51 38.54
C ARG A 363 10.44 -5.28 38.23
N ALA A 364 11.67 -5.27 38.74
CA ALA A 364 12.67 -4.26 38.43
C ALA A 364 14.05 -4.89 38.33
N SER A 365 14.91 -4.32 37.50
CA SER A 365 16.34 -4.61 37.47
C SER A 365 17.11 -3.55 38.24
N LYS A 366 18.14 -3.95 38.98
CA LYS A 366 19.03 -3.02 39.66
C LYS A 366 20.01 -2.41 38.63
N ASP A 367 20.11 -1.09 38.61
CA ASP A 367 20.99 -0.30 37.75
C ASP A 367 21.79 0.64 38.67
N GLY A 368 22.96 0.16 39.11
CA GLY A 368 23.77 0.79 40.15
C GLY A 368 23.02 0.90 41.51
N ARG A 369 22.82 2.14 41.97
CA ARG A 369 22.07 2.45 43.21
C ARG A 369 20.56 2.60 43.00
N SER A 370 20.07 2.49 41.77
CA SER A 370 18.68 2.73 41.41
C SER A 370 18.01 1.49 40.81
N TYR A 371 16.68 1.50 40.73
CA TYR A 371 15.91 0.48 40.03
C TYR A 371 15.49 0.97 38.65
N ARG A 372 15.41 0.03 37.69
CA ARG A 372 14.84 0.24 36.37
C ARG A 372 13.69 -0.72 36.16
N ILE A 373 12.56 -0.19 35.70
CA ILE A 373 11.33 -0.94 35.48
C ILE A 373 10.99 -0.86 34.00
N THR A 374 10.74 -2.00 33.34
CA THR A 374 10.35 -1.96 31.92
C THR A 374 8.97 -1.31 31.76
N GLN A 375 8.72 -0.64 30.64
CA GLN A 375 7.39 -0.07 30.35
C GLN A 375 6.28 -1.13 30.46
N THR A 376 6.58 -2.35 30.02
CA THR A 376 5.67 -3.50 30.06
C THR A 376 5.34 -3.88 31.51
N ASP A 377 6.34 -3.97 32.38
CA ASP A 377 6.14 -4.34 33.78
C ASP A 377 5.39 -3.26 34.55
N ALA A 378 5.74 -1.98 34.33
CA ALA A 378 5.01 -0.84 34.89
C ALA A 378 3.53 -0.87 34.45
N THR A 379 3.27 -1.07 33.15
CA THR A 379 1.90 -1.14 32.62
C THR A 379 1.12 -2.31 33.20
N ARG A 380 1.75 -3.49 33.33
CA ARG A 380 1.13 -4.68 33.94
C ARG A 380 0.79 -4.45 35.40
N TRP A 381 1.69 -3.82 36.16
CA TRP A 381 1.48 -3.51 37.56
C TRP A 381 0.35 -2.49 37.76
N ILE A 382 0.30 -1.44 36.93
CA ILE A 382 -0.79 -0.46 36.92
C ILE A 382 -2.13 -1.12 36.55
N ALA A 383 -2.16 -1.96 35.52
CA ALA A 383 -3.36 -2.69 35.11
C ALA A 383 -3.89 -3.64 36.22
N ARG A 384 -2.98 -4.13 37.08
CA ARG A 384 -3.30 -4.92 38.28
C ARG A 384 -3.66 -4.06 39.50
N ARG A 385 -3.90 -2.76 39.29
CA ARG A 385 -4.26 -1.77 40.33
C ARG A 385 -3.15 -1.50 41.35
N CYS A 386 -1.89 -1.52 40.90
CA CYS A 386 -0.72 -1.11 41.69
C CYS A 386 -0.60 -1.90 43.01
N ALA A 387 -0.63 -3.23 42.93
CA ALA A 387 -0.57 -4.09 44.11
C ALA A 387 0.76 -3.92 44.87
N SER A 388 0.68 -3.69 46.18
CA SER A 388 1.87 -3.51 47.04
C SER A 388 2.60 -4.81 47.37
N GLY A 389 2.01 -5.97 47.07
CA GLY A 389 2.57 -7.27 47.41
C GLY A 389 2.42 -7.70 48.87
N HIS A 390 2.00 -6.86 49.80
CA HIS A 390 1.89 -7.23 51.23
C HIS A 390 0.59 -7.94 51.62
N GLY A 391 -0.45 -7.89 50.78
CA GLY A 391 -1.75 -8.49 51.07
C GLY A 391 -1.71 -10.01 51.29
N LYS A 392 -2.63 -10.54 52.11
CA LYS A 392 -2.73 -11.98 52.41
C LYS A 392 -2.84 -12.85 51.13
N GLY A 393 -3.49 -12.36 50.08
CA GLY A 393 -3.63 -13.07 48.79
C GLY A 393 -2.41 -12.99 47.85
N SER A 394 -1.37 -12.25 48.21
CA SER A 394 -0.13 -12.15 47.41
C SER A 394 0.85 -13.29 47.71
N TRP A 395 0.76 -13.88 48.90
CA TRP A 395 1.66 -14.90 49.38
C TRP A 395 0.92 -16.22 49.57
N ILE A 396 1.41 -17.28 48.94
CA ILE A 396 0.79 -18.61 49.01
C ILE A 396 1.78 -19.63 49.57
N SER A 397 1.28 -20.70 50.18
CA SER A 397 2.12 -21.80 50.64
C SER A 397 2.63 -22.63 49.46
N ILE A 398 3.77 -23.31 49.62
CA ILE A 398 4.33 -24.20 48.58
C ILE A 398 3.32 -25.27 48.11
N PRO A 399 2.54 -25.94 48.99
CA PRO A 399 1.49 -26.86 48.54
C PRO A 399 0.40 -26.20 47.68
N THR A 400 0.07 -24.94 47.97
CA THR A 400 -0.89 -24.17 47.16
C THR A 400 -0.29 -23.78 45.82
N ALA A 401 1.02 -23.46 45.77
CA ALA A 401 1.73 -23.22 44.52
C ALA A 401 1.68 -24.47 43.61
N GLY A 402 1.89 -25.66 44.16
CA GLY A 402 1.74 -26.90 43.41
C GLY A 402 0.34 -27.11 42.85
N ARG A 403 -0.71 -26.93 43.67
CA ARG A 403 -2.10 -27.04 43.18
C ARG A 403 -2.48 -25.99 42.13
N TRP A 404 -1.95 -24.78 42.21
CA TRP A 404 -2.39 -23.68 41.34
C TRP A 404 -1.56 -23.60 40.05
N TYR A 405 -0.27 -23.90 40.10
CA TYR A 405 0.65 -23.75 38.98
C TYR A 405 1.30 -25.05 38.51
N ASP A 406 1.03 -26.18 39.16
CA ASP A 406 1.57 -27.52 38.85
C ASP A 406 3.10 -27.57 38.92
N PHE A 407 3.68 -26.81 39.85
CA PHE A 407 5.09 -26.95 40.24
C PHE A 407 5.23 -27.97 41.39
N SER A 408 6.24 -28.83 41.30
CA SER A 408 6.66 -29.67 42.41
C SER A 408 7.26 -28.84 43.54
N ARG A 409 7.31 -29.43 44.75
CA ARG A 409 7.94 -28.79 45.90
C ARG A 409 9.41 -28.47 45.63
N GLN A 410 10.14 -29.40 45.01
CA GLN A 410 11.55 -29.25 44.68
C GLN A 410 11.79 -28.10 43.69
N GLU A 411 10.97 -27.98 42.64
CA GLU A 411 11.06 -26.85 41.70
C GLU A 411 10.85 -25.51 42.39
N VAL A 412 9.84 -25.40 43.26
CA VAL A 412 9.59 -24.15 43.99
C VAL A 412 10.74 -23.82 44.93
N GLU A 413 11.31 -24.82 45.63
CA GLU A 413 12.48 -24.62 46.50
C GLU A 413 13.72 -24.20 45.68
N GLN A 414 13.92 -24.78 44.50
CA GLN A 414 14.99 -24.38 43.58
C GLN A 414 14.80 -22.94 43.08
N PHE A 415 13.58 -22.55 42.70
CA PHE A 415 13.32 -21.16 42.27
C PHE A 415 13.57 -20.14 43.37
N ILE A 416 13.41 -20.53 44.64
CA ILE A 416 13.78 -19.69 45.78
C ILE A 416 15.31 -19.63 45.90
N ALA A 417 16.00 -20.77 45.80
CA ALA A 417 17.45 -20.84 45.87
C ALA A 417 18.13 -20.02 44.76
N ASP A 418 17.58 -20.06 43.55
CA ASP A 418 18.04 -19.29 42.38
C ASP A 418 17.68 -17.80 42.46
N GLY A 419 16.97 -17.35 43.50
CA GLY A 419 16.51 -15.97 43.64
C GLY A 419 15.44 -15.56 42.62
N ARG A 420 14.80 -16.50 41.94
CA ARG A 420 13.76 -16.25 40.92
C ARG A 420 12.40 -15.93 41.55
N VAL A 421 12.17 -16.39 42.78
CA VAL A 421 10.93 -16.15 43.55
C VAL A 421 11.26 -15.73 44.98
N ASN A 422 10.63 -14.66 45.45
CA ASN A 422 10.73 -14.21 46.82
C ASN A 422 9.94 -15.14 47.74
N ALA A 423 10.54 -15.48 48.88
CA ALA A 423 9.92 -16.28 49.93
C ALA A 423 9.99 -15.55 51.27
N ARG A 424 8.98 -15.77 52.12
CA ARG A 424 8.95 -15.30 53.51
C ARG A 424 8.41 -16.37 54.44
N ARG A 425 8.71 -16.26 55.74
CA ARG A 425 8.13 -17.12 56.77
C ARG A 425 6.98 -16.39 57.47
N HIS A 426 5.88 -17.11 57.73
CA HIS A 426 4.75 -16.63 58.53
C HIS A 426 4.16 -17.82 59.29
N ASN A 427 4.10 -17.72 60.62
CA ASN A 427 3.63 -18.80 61.52
C ASN A 427 4.29 -20.16 61.20
N GLY A 428 5.63 -20.18 61.08
CA GLY A 428 6.40 -21.40 60.78
C GLY A 428 6.29 -21.92 59.33
N LYS A 429 5.35 -21.41 58.53
CA LYS A 429 5.14 -21.84 57.14
C LYS A 429 5.91 -20.96 56.17
N ARG A 430 6.56 -21.59 55.18
CA ARG A 430 7.21 -20.89 54.07
C ARG A 430 6.17 -20.50 53.02
N LEU A 431 6.06 -19.20 52.77
CA LEU A 431 5.18 -18.62 51.77
C LEU A 431 6.01 -18.05 50.62
N VAL A 432 5.47 -18.14 49.41
CA VAL A 432 6.09 -17.69 48.17
C VAL A 432 5.22 -16.68 47.47
N MET A 433 5.85 -15.74 46.76
CA MET A 433 5.14 -14.68 46.06
C MET A 433 4.37 -15.25 44.86
N ARG A 434 3.04 -15.23 44.96
CA ARG A 434 2.12 -15.84 43.99
C ARG A 434 2.33 -15.30 42.58
N GLN A 435 2.61 -14.01 42.47
CA GLN A 435 2.74 -13.33 41.18
C GLN A 435 3.98 -13.79 40.42
N GLN A 436 5.12 -13.89 41.09
CA GLN A 436 6.36 -14.35 40.46
C GLN A 436 6.24 -15.80 39.99
N LEU A 437 5.54 -16.66 40.74
CA LEU A 437 5.23 -18.01 40.28
C LEU A 437 4.33 -18.04 39.04
N ALA A 438 3.31 -17.18 38.97
CA ALA A 438 2.45 -17.08 37.79
C ALA A 438 3.24 -16.64 36.55
N GLU A 439 4.18 -15.72 36.74
CA GLU A 439 5.07 -15.22 35.68
C GLU A 439 6.08 -16.29 35.25
N LEU A 440 6.69 -17.01 36.20
CA LEU A 440 7.52 -18.17 35.89
C LEU A 440 6.76 -19.23 35.12
N ARG A 441 5.51 -19.50 35.49
CA ARG A 441 4.69 -20.48 34.78
C ARG A 441 4.27 -20.00 33.39
N GLN A 442 4.10 -18.71 33.22
CA GLN A 442 3.88 -18.10 31.90
C GLN A 442 5.11 -18.29 31.00
N ASP A 443 6.32 -18.19 31.55
CA ASP A 443 7.58 -18.28 30.81
C ASP A 443 8.01 -19.74 30.54
N ILE A 444 7.89 -20.62 31.53
CA ILE A 444 8.24 -22.06 31.42
C ILE A 444 7.19 -22.80 30.58
N GLY A 445 5.90 -22.51 30.77
CA GLY A 445 4.80 -23.18 30.08
C GLY A 445 4.47 -24.58 30.64
N TYR A 446 3.36 -25.14 30.14
CA TYR A 446 2.80 -26.45 30.49
C TYR A 446 3.05 -27.49 29.41
N THR A 447 3.34 -28.73 29.80
CA THR A 447 3.22 -29.85 28.87
C THR A 447 1.76 -30.06 28.51
N GLU A 448 1.47 -30.73 27.38
CA GLU A 448 0.09 -31.05 27.00
C GLU A 448 -0.64 -31.86 28.09
N ALA A 449 0.05 -32.81 28.71
CA ALA A 449 -0.50 -33.62 29.80
C ALA A 449 -0.85 -32.76 31.03
N GLN A 450 0.05 -31.87 31.44
CA GLN A 450 -0.20 -30.97 32.56
C GLN A 450 -1.35 -29.99 32.26
N ALA A 451 -1.37 -29.42 31.04
CA ALA A 451 -2.44 -28.52 30.62
C ALA A 451 -3.80 -29.24 30.54
N ALA A 452 -3.84 -30.47 30.04
CA ALA A 452 -5.06 -31.28 29.92
C ALA A 452 -5.63 -31.60 31.32
N ALA A 453 -4.77 -32.07 32.24
CA ALA A 453 -5.14 -32.29 33.63
C ALA A 453 -5.65 -31.01 34.30
N LYS A 454 -5.02 -29.87 34.03
CA LYS A 454 -5.41 -28.57 34.59
C LYS A 454 -6.75 -28.05 34.09
N VAL A 455 -7.07 -28.34 32.82
CA VAL A 455 -8.35 -27.99 32.20
C VAL A 455 -9.44 -28.99 32.59
N GLY A 456 -9.06 -30.22 32.97
CA GLY A 456 -9.99 -31.30 33.29
C GLY A 456 -10.51 -32.03 32.05
N VAL A 457 -9.71 -32.14 31.00
CA VAL A 457 -10.07 -32.80 29.73
C VAL A 457 -8.97 -33.76 29.28
N THR A 458 -9.28 -34.62 28.31
CA THR A 458 -8.28 -35.48 27.66
C THR A 458 -7.33 -34.67 26.77
N VAL A 459 -6.13 -35.19 26.50
CA VAL A 459 -5.15 -34.52 25.60
C VAL A 459 -5.72 -34.27 24.19
N PRO A 460 -6.45 -35.20 23.55
CA PRO A 460 -7.11 -34.92 22.26
C PRO A 460 -8.11 -33.76 22.33
N ALA A 461 -8.99 -33.74 23.36
CA ALA A 461 -9.95 -32.66 23.54
C ALA A 461 -9.26 -31.30 23.82
N LEU A 462 -8.13 -31.31 24.54
CA LEU A 462 -7.30 -30.12 24.72
C LEU A 462 -6.80 -29.56 23.37
N ARG A 463 -6.35 -30.42 22.46
CA ARG A 463 -5.84 -29.99 21.14
C ARG A 463 -6.92 -29.28 20.32
N GLU A 464 -8.15 -29.77 20.35
CA GLU A 464 -9.30 -29.10 19.70
C GLU A 464 -9.58 -27.72 20.34
N LEU A 465 -9.53 -27.64 21.67
CA LEU A 465 -9.70 -26.39 22.40
C LEU A 465 -8.58 -25.38 22.11
N LEU A 466 -7.37 -25.84 21.82
CA LEU A 466 -6.22 -24.99 21.46
C LEU A 466 -6.34 -24.39 20.05
N GLN A 467 -6.94 -25.09 19.09
CA GLN A 467 -7.06 -24.58 17.70
C GLN A 467 -7.75 -23.20 17.61
N GLY A 468 -8.72 -22.92 18.48
CA GLY A 468 -9.45 -21.64 18.50
C GLY A 468 -8.87 -20.58 19.43
N VAL A 469 -7.76 -20.87 20.12
CA VAL A 469 -7.01 -19.90 20.92
C VAL A 469 -5.68 -19.74 20.21
N HIS A 470 -5.50 -18.72 19.36
CA HIS A 470 -4.36 -18.46 18.44
C HIS A 470 -2.93 -18.68 19.01
N TRP A 471 -2.61 -19.90 19.41
CA TRP A 471 -1.36 -20.36 19.95
C TRP A 471 -0.57 -20.91 18.77
N ARG A 472 0.52 -20.24 18.45
CA ARG A 472 1.24 -20.38 17.18
C ARG A 472 2.65 -20.93 17.40
N GLN A 473 2.85 -21.98 18.19
CA GLN A 473 4.15 -22.64 18.25
C GLN A 473 4.01 -24.13 18.58
N PRO A 474 4.87 -25.00 18.04
CA PRO A 474 5.19 -26.26 18.71
C PRO A 474 5.99 -25.93 19.98
N GLY A 475 5.54 -26.36 21.15
CA GLY A 475 6.22 -26.11 22.43
C GLY A 475 5.32 -26.24 23.66
N LEU A 476 5.80 -25.79 24.81
CA LEU A 476 5.04 -25.76 26.06
C LEU A 476 3.94 -24.68 26.02
N ILE A 477 2.78 -24.97 26.62
CA ILE A 477 1.57 -24.14 26.59
C ILE A 477 1.63 -23.09 27.71
N PRO A 478 1.66 -21.78 27.45
CA PRO A 478 1.76 -20.78 28.51
C PRO A 478 0.52 -20.70 29.42
N LEU A 479 0.68 -20.25 30.67
CA LEU A 479 -0.42 -20.09 31.63
C LEU A 479 -1.62 -19.30 31.08
N ALA A 480 -1.37 -18.19 30.38
CA ALA A 480 -2.43 -17.37 29.78
C ALA A 480 -3.24 -18.14 28.73
N THR A 481 -2.60 -19.03 27.98
CA THR A 481 -3.25 -19.91 27.01
C THR A 481 -4.10 -20.95 27.72
N VAL A 482 -3.57 -21.63 28.74
CA VAL A 482 -4.34 -22.59 29.56
C VAL A 482 -5.57 -21.90 30.18
N GLN A 483 -5.42 -20.70 30.74
CA GLN A 483 -6.54 -19.94 31.31
C GLN A 483 -7.58 -19.55 30.25
N ALA A 484 -7.16 -19.25 29.02
CA ALA A 484 -8.07 -18.99 27.91
C ALA A 484 -8.82 -20.26 27.50
N VAL A 485 -8.14 -21.42 27.50
CA VAL A 485 -8.73 -22.73 27.25
C VAL A 485 -9.72 -23.11 28.35
N ILE A 486 -9.40 -22.94 29.64
CA ILE A 486 -10.34 -23.17 30.75
C ILE A 486 -11.62 -22.34 30.55
N LYS A 487 -11.48 -21.06 30.21
CA LYS A 487 -12.62 -20.19 29.91
C LYS A 487 -13.42 -20.69 28.70
N ARG A 488 -12.75 -21.21 27.67
CA ARG A 488 -13.38 -21.78 26.48
C ARG A 488 -14.14 -23.07 26.82
N ALA A 489 -13.53 -23.97 27.57
CA ALA A 489 -14.16 -25.20 28.07
C ALA A 489 -15.42 -24.85 28.88
N HIS A 490 -15.34 -23.92 29.84
CA HIS A 490 -16.52 -23.47 30.60
C HIS A 490 -17.62 -22.86 29.72
N SER A 491 -17.28 -22.23 28.60
CA SER A 491 -18.28 -21.70 27.65
C SER A 491 -18.91 -22.76 26.75
N GLN A 492 -18.21 -23.87 26.47
CA GLN A 492 -18.78 -25.01 25.76
C GLN A 492 -19.77 -25.79 26.64
N HIS A 493 -19.46 -25.96 27.93
CA HIS A 493 -20.32 -26.63 28.90
C HIS A 493 -21.47 -25.74 29.41
N GLY A 494 -21.48 -24.44 29.12
CA GLY A 494 -22.62 -23.57 29.44
C GLY A 494 -23.77 -23.76 28.46
N CYS A 495 -25.00 -23.69 28.96
CA CYS A 495 -26.20 -23.91 28.15
C CYS A 495 -26.65 -22.64 27.40
N THR A 496 -27.23 -22.81 26.23
CA THR A 496 -27.94 -21.74 25.50
C THR A 496 -29.27 -21.42 26.18
N ILE A 497 -29.96 -20.36 25.75
CA ILE A 497 -31.32 -20.03 26.25
C ILE A 497 -32.28 -21.18 25.96
N ALA A 498 -32.20 -21.78 24.76
CA ALA A 498 -33.00 -22.92 24.34
C ALA A 498 -32.72 -24.17 25.19
N GLU A 499 -31.44 -24.50 25.38
CA GLU A 499 -31.02 -25.64 26.21
C GLU A 499 -31.43 -25.45 27.68
N ALA A 500 -31.33 -24.23 28.20
CA ALA A 500 -31.75 -23.93 29.57
C ALA A 500 -33.28 -24.01 29.75
N ALA A 501 -34.03 -23.58 28.73
CA ALA A 501 -35.49 -23.69 28.68
C ALA A 501 -35.91 -25.18 28.67
N ALA A 502 -35.28 -25.99 27.82
CA ALA A 502 -35.51 -27.43 27.74
C ALA A 502 -35.15 -28.16 29.05
N ALA A 503 -34.04 -27.78 29.70
CA ALA A 503 -33.58 -28.43 30.93
C ALA A 503 -34.41 -28.07 32.18
N LEU A 504 -35.19 -26.99 32.17
CA LEU A 504 -36.04 -26.54 33.29
C LEU A 504 -37.55 -26.69 33.01
N PRO A 505 -37.92 -27.56 32.06
CA PRO A 505 -39.22 -27.56 31.36
C PRO A 505 -39.99 -26.23 31.34
N ARG A 506 -39.35 -25.11 30.97
CA ARG A 506 -40.00 -23.79 30.84
C ARG A 506 -39.87 -23.26 29.41
N PRO A 507 -40.80 -22.42 28.93
CA PRO A 507 -40.65 -21.77 27.64
C PRO A 507 -39.42 -20.85 27.56
N GLU A 508 -38.82 -20.70 26.37
CA GLU A 508 -37.72 -19.75 26.16
C GLU A 508 -38.08 -18.31 26.59
N ALA A 509 -39.34 -17.91 26.40
CA ALA A 509 -39.85 -16.61 26.83
C ALA A 509 -39.64 -16.39 28.34
N TRP A 510 -39.92 -17.40 29.16
CA TRP A 510 -39.73 -17.33 30.61
C TRP A 510 -38.26 -17.11 30.98
N VAL A 511 -37.33 -17.80 30.31
CA VAL A 511 -35.89 -17.60 30.52
C VAL A 511 -35.47 -16.18 30.10
N ARG A 512 -36.02 -15.66 29.00
CA ARG A 512 -35.77 -14.28 28.55
C ARG A 512 -36.31 -13.24 29.54
N ASP A 513 -37.44 -13.51 30.19
CA ASP A 513 -37.98 -12.64 31.23
C ASP A 513 -37.07 -12.62 32.46
N ARG A 514 -36.51 -13.77 32.87
CA ARG A 514 -35.48 -13.85 33.94
C ARG A 514 -34.17 -13.13 33.58
N ILE A 515 -33.87 -12.97 32.30
CA ILE A 515 -32.74 -12.15 31.84
C ILE A 515 -33.12 -10.67 31.91
N LYS A 516 -34.35 -10.31 31.53
CA LYS A 516 -34.85 -8.93 31.47
C LYS A 516 -35.03 -8.32 32.86
N ASP A 517 -35.52 -9.09 33.82
CA ASP A 517 -35.69 -8.67 35.22
C ASP A 517 -34.37 -8.68 36.03
N GLY A 518 -33.32 -9.30 35.48
CA GLY A 518 -31.98 -9.38 36.07
C GLY A 518 -31.78 -10.54 37.06
N THR A 519 -32.70 -11.50 37.13
CA THR A 519 -32.58 -12.72 37.94
C THR A 519 -31.36 -13.53 37.53
N ILE A 520 -31.10 -13.62 36.22
CA ILE A 520 -29.89 -14.23 35.64
C ILE A 520 -29.27 -13.33 34.58
N ARG A 521 -27.99 -13.56 34.28
CA ARG A 521 -27.29 -12.87 33.18
C ARG A 521 -26.77 -13.87 32.18
N VAL A 522 -26.86 -13.51 30.90
CA VAL A 522 -26.18 -14.22 29.81
C VAL A 522 -24.78 -13.68 29.60
N THR A 523 -23.86 -14.57 29.27
CA THR A 523 -22.50 -14.23 28.87
C THR A 523 -22.34 -14.50 27.38
N ARG A 524 -21.45 -13.73 26.74
CA ARG A 524 -21.11 -13.92 25.33
C ARG A 524 -19.70 -14.51 25.24
N ALA A 525 -19.54 -15.57 24.46
CA ALA A 525 -18.22 -16.12 24.19
C ALA A 525 -17.39 -15.09 23.41
N ARG A 526 -16.14 -14.83 23.84
CA ARG A 526 -15.26 -13.89 23.13
C ARG A 526 -14.81 -14.41 21.77
N TRP A 527 -14.72 -15.74 21.64
CA TRP A 527 -14.27 -16.46 20.44
C TRP A 527 -15.42 -16.73 19.46
N ASP A 528 -16.67 -16.76 19.94
CA ASP A 528 -17.86 -16.77 19.10
C ASP A 528 -18.84 -15.71 19.61
N ARG A 529 -18.83 -14.56 18.95
CA ARG A 529 -19.69 -13.42 19.33
C ARG A 529 -21.18 -13.69 19.12
N ARG A 530 -21.55 -14.76 18.41
CA ARG A 530 -22.94 -15.15 18.15
C ARG A 530 -23.48 -16.05 19.27
N ARG A 531 -22.62 -16.82 19.95
CA ARG A 531 -23.03 -17.70 21.05
C ARG A 531 -23.27 -16.92 22.34
N LEU A 532 -24.55 -16.81 22.71
CA LEU A 532 -25.02 -16.41 24.04
C LEU A 532 -25.22 -17.67 24.87
N TYR A 533 -24.69 -17.67 26.09
CA TYR A 533 -24.80 -18.82 26.99
C TYR A 533 -25.00 -18.38 28.43
N ILE A 534 -25.62 -19.27 29.21
CA ILE A 534 -25.85 -19.16 30.65
C ILE A 534 -24.76 -20.01 31.33
N THR A 535 -23.94 -19.36 32.15
CA THR A 535 -22.89 -20.07 32.92
C THR A 535 -23.54 -20.95 33.99
N ALA A 536 -22.91 -22.06 34.38
CA ALA A 536 -23.43 -22.95 35.42
C ALA A 536 -23.95 -22.25 36.70
N PRO A 537 -23.27 -21.25 37.30
CA PRO A 537 -23.80 -20.54 38.47
C PRO A 537 -25.07 -19.72 38.19
N MET A 538 -25.25 -19.25 36.96
CA MET A 538 -26.48 -18.55 36.55
C MET A 538 -27.59 -19.55 36.22
N PHE A 539 -27.23 -20.73 35.73
CA PHE A 539 -28.18 -21.82 35.52
C PHE A 539 -28.72 -22.35 36.86
N GLU A 540 -27.88 -22.50 37.89
CA GLU A 540 -28.35 -22.84 39.25
C GLU A 540 -29.28 -21.77 39.83
N ARG A 541 -28.99 -20.48 39.59
CA ARG A 541 -29.92 -19.40 39.97
C ARG A 541 -31.23 -19.44 39.17
N LEU A 542 -31.18 -19.84 37.91
CA LEU A 542 -32.36 -20.05 37.08
C LEU A 542 -33.21 -21.20 37.61
N LYS A 543 -32.55 -22.30 38.03
CA LYS A 543 -33.18 -23.47 38.66
C LYS A 543 -33.86 -23.10 39.97
N ALA A 544 -33.18 -22.34 40.84
CA ALA A 544 -33.79 -21.82 42.08
C ALA A 544 -35.00 -20.91 41.79
N ALA A 545 -34.93 -20.06 40.77
CA ALA A 545 -36.07 -19.22 40.36
C ALA A 545 -37.25 -20.04 39.81
N ALA A 546 -36.97 -21.16 39.14
CA ALA A 546 -38.00 -22.08 38.65
C ALA A 546 -38.66 -22.89 39.77
N GLN A 547 -37.93 -23.21 40.84
CA GLN A 547 -38.41 -23.96 42.01
C GLN A 547 -39.31 -23.14 42.94
N HIS A 548 -39.03 -21.84 43.08
CA HIS A 548 -39.78 -20.96 44.00
C HIS A 548 -40.93 -20.20 43.32
N ASP A 549 -41.24 -20.50 42.06
CA ASP A 549 -42.24 -19.83 41.21
C ASP A 549 -42.28 -18.30 41.42
N VAL A 550 -41.08 -17.71 41.51
CA VAL A 550 -40.93 -16.29 41.80
C VAL A 550 -41.51 -15.54 40.61
N ALA A 551 -42.61 -14.82 40.82
CA ALA A 551 -43.24 -14.01 39.78
C ALA A 551 -42.20 -13.07 39.13
N PRO A 552 -42.27 -12.83 37.80
CA PRO A 552 -41.43 -11.82 37.17
C PRO A 552 -41.54 -10.51 37.95
N LYS A 553 -40.40 -9.94 38.34
CA LYS A 553 -40.44 -8.62 38.99
C LYS A 553 -41.08 -7.65 37.99
N PRO A 554 -42.05 -6.83 38.43
CA PRO A 554 -42.84 -5.99 37.52
C PRO A 554 -41.94 -5.15 36.63
N GLU A 555 -42.32 -5.03 35.36
CA GLU A 555 -41.66 -4.13 34.42
C GLU A 555 -41.59 -2.73 35.03
N LEU A 556 -40.37 -2.17 35.05
CA LEU A 556 -40.15 -0.89 35.67
C LEU A 556 -40.96 0.19 34.95
N PRO A 557 -41.66 1.08 35.67
CA PRO A 557 -42.33 2.21 35.06
C PRO A 557 -41.33 3.03 34.24
N SER A 558 -41.78 3.51 33.08
CA SER A 558 -41.04 4.21 32.02
C SER A 558 -40.18 5.42 32.47
N THR A 559 -40.32 5.83 33.72
CA THR A 559 -39.66 6.97 34.36
C THR A 559 -38.27 6.65 34.92
N TRP A 560 -37.98 5.40 35.32
CA TRP A 560 -36.69 5.01 35.92
C TRP A 560 -36.01 3.87 35.15
N ILE A 561 -34.88 4.18 34.53
CA ILE A 561 -34.18 3.29 33.60
C ILE A 561 -32.83 2.83 34.15
N ASN A 562 -32.35 1.66 33.68
CA ASN A 562 -31.03 1.14 34.04
C ASN A 562 -29.90 1.82 33.26
N LEU A 563 -28.65 1.65 33.71
CA LEU A 563 -27.47 2.29 33.10
C LEU A 563 -27.34 2.06 31.58
N ALA A 564 -27.62 0.83 31.11
CA ALA A 564 -27.52 0.50 29.68
C ALA A 564 -28.63 1.19 28.85
N ALA A 565 -29.84 1.27 29.39
CA ALA A 565 -30.94 2.02 28.79
C ALA A 565 -30.67 3.54 28.80
N SER A 566 -30.08 4.08 29.87
CA SER A 566 -29.67 5.49 29.94
C SER A 566 -28.61 5.85 28.90
N ALA A 567 -27.61 4.98 28.70
CA ALA A 567 -26.56 5.16 27.71
C ALA A 567 -27.13 5.22 26.28
N ARG A 568 -28.01 4.26 25.94
CA ARG A 568 -28.72 4.25 24.64
C ARG A 568 -29.60 5.48 24.45
N LEU A 569 -30.38 5.84 25.47
CA LEU A 569 -31.26 7.02 25.42
C LEU A 569 -30.48 8.31 25.16
N ALA A 570 -29.33 8.48 25.82
CA ALA A 570 -28.50 9.67 25.65
C ALA A 570 -27.57 9.63 24.41
N GLY A 571 -27.45 8.48 23.73
CA GLY A 571 -26.51 8.29 22.62
C GLY A 571 -25.04 8.27 23.05
N VAL A 572 -24.74 7.96 24.33
CA VAL A 572 -23.38 8.00 24.89
C VAL A 572 -22.97 6.66 25.49
N SER A 573 -21.70 6.51 25.86
CA SER A 573 -21.22 5.30 26.54
C SER A 573 -21.78 5.18 27.98
N ALA A 574 -21.91 3.95 28.49
CA ALA A 574 -22.27 3.71 29.90
C ALA A 574 -21.27 4.35 30.88
N THR A 575 -20.01 4.51 30.47
CA THR A 575 -18.98 5.20 31.26
C THR A 575 -19.30 6.68 31.40
N THR A 576 -19.74 7.32 30.31
CA THR A 576 -20.15 8.74 30.30
C THR A 576 -21.35 8.97 31.22
N VAL A 577 -22.36 8.09 31.18
CA VAL A 577 -23.52 8.18 32.08
C VAL A 577 -23.10 7.97 33.54
N ASN A 578 -22.17 7.06 33.81
CA ASN A 578 -21.67 6.85 35.17
C ASN A 578 -20.83 8.04 35.66
N ALA A 579 -20.11 8.73 34.77
CA ALA A 579 -19.44 9.98 35.11
C ALA A 579 -20.45 11.09 35.47
N TRP A 580 -21.55 11.22 34.72
CA TRP A 580 -22.64 12.13 35.09
C TRP A 580 -23.25 11.79 36.45
N ARG A 581 -23.38 10.50 36.79
CA ARG A 581 -23.82 10.08 38.13
C ARG A 581 -22.86 10.54 39.21
N LEU A 582 -21.56 10.30 39.02
CA LEU A 582 -20.53 10.65 40.00
C LEU A 582 -20.42 12.17 40.19
N ALA A 583 -20.69 12.93 39.13
CA ALA A 583 -20.74 14.40 39.16
C ALA A 583 -22.06 14.97 39.74
N GLY A 584 -23.06 14.14 40.03
CA GLY A 584 -24.38 14.61 40.48
C GLY A 584 -25.24 15.24 39.38
N ASP A 585 -24.79 15.20 38.12
CA ASP A 585 -25.45 15.82 36.96
C ASP A 585 -26.81 15.17 36.61
N VAL A 586 -27.06 13.95 37.11
CA VAL A 586 -28.25 13.16 36.80
C VAL A 586 -28.86 12.57 38.07
N ARG A 587 -30.20 12.63 38.16
CA ARG A 587 -30.96 12.12 39.30
C ARG A 587 -30.92 10.59 39.30
N THR A 588 -30.43 10.02 40.40
CA THR A 588 -30.34 8.57 40.57
C THR A 588 -31.03 8.08 41.82
N ARG A 589 -31.52 6.84 41.79
CA ARG A 589 -31.91 6.08 42.98
C ARG A 589 -30.81 5.07 43.31
N PRO A 590 -30.45 4.93 44.61
CA PRO A 590 -29.40 4.03 45.03
C PRO A 590 -29.71 2.58 44.66
N ALA A 591 -28.65 1.82 44.43
CA ALA A 591 -28.71 0.39 44.19
C ALA A 591 -29.18 -0.34 45.45
N THR A 592 -30.31 -1.04 45.41
CA THR A 592 -30.59 -2.12 46.38
C THR A 592 -29.68 -3.32 46.08
N LYS A 593 -29.34 -4.12 47.10
CA LYS A 593 -28.39 -5.26 46.97
C LYS A 593 -28.67 -6.10 45.70
N GLY A 594 -27.69 -6.16 44.80
CA GLY A 594 -27.76 -6.93 43.54
C GLY A 594 -28.37 -6.19 42.35
N ILE A 595 -28.91 -4.98 42.53
CA ILE A 595 -29.56 -4.18 41.49
C ILE A 595 -28.75 -2.92 41.26
N GLY A 596 -28.21 -2.72 40.05
CA GLY A 596 -27.44 -1.51 39.70
C GLY A 596 -28.25 -0.22 39.85
N ALA A 597 -27.55 0.91 40.00
CA ALA A 597 -28.16 2.24 40.16
C ALA A 597 -29.18 2.54 39.05
N ARG A 598 -30.27 3.24 39.43
CA ARG A 598 -31.38 3.60 38.53
C ARG A 598 -31.35 5.09 38.24
N PHE A 599 -31.67 5.46 37.00
CA PHE A 599 -31.56 6.82 36.49
C PHE A 599 -32.92 7.35 36.07
N ALA A 600 -33.25 8.58 36.45
CA ALA A 600 -34.47 9.22 35.99
C ALA A 600 -34.37 9.53 34.50
N ARG A 601 -35.30 9.02 33.69
CA ARG A 601 -35.32 9.17 32.23
C ARG A 601 -35.22 10.64 31.80
N VAL A 602 -36.03 11.50 32.41
CA VAL A 602 -36.07 12.95 32.15
C VAL A 602 -34.74 13.64 32.45
N SER A 603 -34.06 13.23 33.53
CA SER A 603 -32.77 13.80 33.94
C SER A 603 -31.65 13.43 32.95
N ILE A 604 -31.69 12.20 32.42
CA ILE A 604 -30.78 11.75 31.35
C ILE A 604 -31.00 12.54 30.07
N MET A 605 -32.26 12.73 29.63
CA MET A 605 -32.57 13.52 28.44
C MET A 605 -32.10 14.98 28.57
N ALA A 606 -32.34 15.61 29.71
CA ALA A 606 -31.87 16.97 29.99
C ALA A 606 -30.34 17.09 29.96
N ARG A 607 -29.61 16.10 30.49
CA ARG A 607 -28.15 16.09 30.44
C ARG A 607 -27.61 15.83 29.03
N ALA A 608 -28.27 14.96 28.26
CA ALA A 608 -27.91 14.67 26.88
C ALA A 608 -28.03 15.92 25.99
N ARG A 609 -29.11 16.72 26.13
CA ARG A 609 -29.26 18.01 25.42
C ARG A 609 -28.06 18.93 25.63
N ARG A 610 -27.58 19.05 26.89
CA ARG A 610 -26.40 19.86 27.22
C ARG A 610 -25.10 19.27 26.68
N TYR A 611 -24.96 17.95 26.72
CA TYR A 611 -23.74 17.26 26.27
C TYR A 611 -23.53 17.39 24.75
N TRP A 612 -24.59 17.19 23.96
CA TRP A 612 -24.48 17.22 22.51
C TRP A 612 -24.27 18.62 21.93
N LYS A 613 -24.65 19.69 22.66
CA LYS A 613 -24.29 21.07 22.30
C LYS A 613 -22.79 21.36 22.38
N THR A 614 -22.07 20.68 23.28
CA THR A 614 -20.64 20.92 23.56
C THR A 614 -19.75 19.77 23.14
N CYS A 615 -20.31 18.78 22.42
CA CYS A 615 -19.59 17.58 22.03
C CYS A 615 -18.51 17.90 21.00
N ARG A 616 -17.25 17.60 21.32
CA ARG A 616 -16.08 17.82 20.45
C ARG A 616 -15.93 16.76 19.33
N TYR A 617 -16.74 15.71 19.34
CA TYR A 617 -16.61 14.59 18.40
C TYR A 617 -17.56 14.77 17.21
N HIS A 618 -17.10 15.47 16.17
CA HIS A 618 -17.90 15.83 14.98
C HIS A 618 -18.47 14.64 14.18
N ARG A 619 -17.97 13.41 14.37
CA ARG A 619 -18.44 12.21 13.64
C ARG A 619 -19.53 11.42 14.37
N ALA A 620 -19.84 11.73 15.63
CA ALA A 620 -20.85 10.99 16.38
C ALA A 620 -22.21 11.70 16.24
N PRO A 621 -23.26 11.04 15.72
CA PRO A 621 -24.57 11.66 15.62
C PRO A 621 -25.30 11.64 16.98
N PRO A 622 -26.03 12.71 17.34
CA PRO A 622 -26.92 12.70 18.49
C PRO A 622 -28.06 11.68 18.31
N PRO A 623 -28.67 11.20 19.42
CA PRO A 623 -29.76 10.24 19.35
C PRO A 623 -30.97 10.80 18.57
N GLU A 624 -31.74 9.91 17.95
CA GLU A 624 -32.82 10.26 17.01
C GLU A 624 -33.86 11.24 17.56
N TRP A 625 -34.32 11.04 18.80
CA TRP A 625 -35.27 11.96 19.44
C TRP A 625 -34.71 13.38 19.58
N LEU A 626 -33.40 13.53 19.82
CA LEU A 626 -32.76 14.83 19.93
C LEU A 626 -32.54 15.48 18.56
N ARG A 627 -32.30 14.66 17.52
CA ARG A 627 -32.26 15.14 16.12
C ARG A 627 -33.62 15.66 15.68
N ALA A 628 -34.70 14.94 16.01
CA ALA A 628 -36.07 15.38 15.74
C ALA A 628 -36.41 16.70 16.45
N GLU A 629 -36.04 16.84 17.74
CA GLU A 629 -36.19 18.11 18.49
C GLU A 629 -35.45 19.27 17.80
N LEU A 630 -34.19 19.05 17.37
CA LEU A 630 -33.37 20.09 16.73
C LEU A 630 -33.88 20.47 15.33
N ALA A 631 -34.40 19.50 14.57
CA ALA A 631 -34.99 19.73 13.25
C ALA A 631 -36.28 20.56 13.33
N GLY A 632 -37.11 20.32 14.36
CA GLY A 632 -38.34 21.10 14.60
C GLY A 632 -38.06 22.59 14.88
N THR A 633 -37.02 22.90 15.65
CA THR A 633 -36.65 24.31 15.96
C THR A 633 -36.14 25.13 14.78
N ASN A 634 -35.67 24.50 13.69
CA ASN A 634 -35.24 25.21 12.48
C ASN A 634 -36.39 25.52 11.51
N GLY A 635 -37.55 24.87 11.66
CA GLY A 635 -38.75 25.12 10.85
C GLY A 635 -39.48 26.42 11.24
N GLU A 636 -39.51 26.77 12.53
CA GLU A 636 -40.23 27.95 13.03
C GLU A 636 -39.50 29.29 12.80
N ARG A 637 -38.19 29.28 12.52
CA ARG A 637 -37.42 30.51 12.22
C ARG A 637 -37.54 31.01 10.77
N LYS A 638 -38.22 30.27 9.88
CA LYS A 638 -38.46 30.69 8.49
C LYS A 638 -39.82 31.35 8.26
N CYS A 639 -40.67 31.47 9.28
CA CYS A 639 -42.02 32.03 9.17
C CYS A 639 -42.31 33.15 10.20
N ARG A 640 -41.30 33.92 10.61
CA ARG A 640 -41.51 35.21 11.27
C ARG A 640 -40.69 36.30 10.61
#